data_AF-A0A959W129-F1
#
_entry.id   AF-A0A959W129-F1
#
_cell.length_a   1.000
_cell.length_b   1.000
_cell.length_c   1.000
_cell.angle_alpha   90.00
_cell.angle_beta   90.00
_cell.angle_gamma   90.00
#
_symmetry.space_group_name_H-M   'P 1'
#
loop_
_entity.id
_entity.type
_entity.pdbx_description
1 polymer ?
#
loop_
_entity_poly.entity_id
_entity_poly.type
_entity_poly.pdbx_seq_one_letter_code
_entity_poly.pdbx_strand_id
1 'polypeptide(L)'
;MSWQLISVIVLLATIGTGMLWYERSRPPSQIVALVAVLAALAVAGRIVLAPIPNVVATTDIVIIAGYVLGPAPGFAVGALGALVSNFWLGQGVWTPWQMVAWGMCGIGGAVFFRLSRGRINRWTLAAVCGLAGLVFGAWMNLETMVSFGGEMSLDRYLALEVRAIPFDIAHMTGNIVFALAAGPAMVAALTRFRQRFQWRRAEGETVGPADGSIRPAGAAGVTMVALAALVFAFAGSPAGKAEAAYTGQANRAATWLRGQQNSDGGFPSIPGSSSSVNITARAMFALAATGTNPLDVKTNATPYGYLVNHRQEITDASDIALTILAMKTVGQNPRDFKGRNLIEALRNRRGNGSFGNDVNVTAFAVLAFRSVQASSDAQYSLKWLYKAQNENGGWGIAKDANSDSDSTGTALMAITGEKAANRAIGYLDGIQKKSGGFGNSGNVNSQSTGLVMQGLVAQGRGVNYLKKNGKTAADYLLSMQQEDGSIYYAKDNDVTRVWVTADGTTALAGKPLPIAAPAREDNSDTGNNSGGATPDSDSGTSGSTSTGGTTIPAGSLAGGSTGTASTGTGGSSGVIDSGNSANQGNGANGGQNQGTGDSSVTPSTATPPTSTTFPVVPEAPSDAVLAASEAGPQPSPLVAILIALGVGGGLCGGTILLGRRFRW
;
A
#
# COMPACT_ATOMS: atom_id res chain seq x y z
N MET A 1 -22.70 -10.83 18.17
CA MET A 1 -21.34 -10.96 17.60
C MET A 1 -21.32 -10.26 16.25
N SER A 2 -20.21 -9.64 15.86
CA SER A 2 -20.06 -9.17 14.48
C SER A 2 -19.90 -10.37 13.53
N TRP A 3 -20.36 -10.22 12.29
CA TRP A 3 -20.40 -11.33 11.34
C TRP A 3 -19.00 -11.71 10.82
N GLN A 4 -18.02 -10.78 10.87
CA GLN A 4 -16.60 -11.03 10.63
C GLN A 4 -16.00 -11.99 11.68
N LEU A 5 -16.43 -11.91 12.95
CA LEU A 5 -15.98 -12.83 13.99
C LEU A 5 -16.50 -14.26 13.71
N ILE A 6 -17.73 -14.37 13.22
CA ILE A 6 -18.35 -15.65 12.85
C ILE A 6 -17.62 -16.27 11.65
N SER A 7 -17.31 -15.50 10.60
CA SER A 7 -16.58 -16.01 9.44
C SER A 7 -15.16 -16.48 9.79
N VAL A 8 -14.41 -15.71 10.59
CA VAL A 8 -13.08 -16.13 11.10
C VAL A 8 -13.17 -17.42 11.91
N ILE A 9 -14.16 -17.59 12.78
CA ILE A 9 -14.37 -18.84 13.54
C ILE A 9 -14.64 -20.02 12.60
N VAL A 10 -15.49 -19.85 11.57
CA VAL A 10 -15.80 -20.90 10.59
C VAL A 10 -14.56 -21.29 9.77
N LEU A 11 -13.73 -20.32 9.36
CA LEU A 11 -12.49 -20.59 8.61
C LEU A 11 -11.47 -21.34 9.48
N LEU A 12 -11.25 -20.91 10.72
CA LEU A 12 -10.34 -21.58 11.65
C LEU A 12 -10.82 -23.00 11.98
N ALA A 13 -12.13 -23.20 12.16
CA ALA A 13 -12.72 -24.54 12.32
C ALA A 13 -12.54 -25.42 11.08
N THR A 14 -12.65 -24.86 9.88
CA THR A 14 -12.42 -25.56 8.60
C THR A 14 -10.96 -25.96 8.43
N ILE A 15 -10.03 -25.04 8.67
CA ILE A 15 -8.57 -25.27 8.66
C ILE A 15 -8.20 -26.35 9.68
N GLY A 16 -8.65 -26.20 10.93
CA GLY A 16 -8.40 -27.16 12.00
C GLY A 16 -8.93 -28.55 11.67
N THR A 17 -10.15 -28.65 11.11
CA THR A 17 -10.74 -29.92 10.69
C THR A 17 -9.95 -30.59 9.57
N GLY A 18 -9.51 -29.83 8.56
CA GLY A 18 -8.70 -30.36 7.46
C GLY A 18 -7.30 -30.82 7.89
N MET A 19 -6.64 -30.07 8.78
CA MET A 19 -5.34 -30.47 9.36
C MET A 19 -5.48 -31.69 10.29
N LEU A 20 -6.49 -31.73 11.16
CA LEU A 20 -6.79 -32.89 11.99
C LEU A 20 -7.15 -34.13 11.16
N TRP A 21 -7.78 -33.96 9.99
CA TRP A 21 -8.02 -35.06 9.06
C TRP A 21 -6.70 -35.57 8.45
N TYR A 22 -5.83 -34.67 8.00
CA TYR A 22 -4.50 -35.03 7.50
C TYR A 22 -3.70 -35.77 8.58
N GLU A 23 -3.61 -35.26 9.80
CA GLU A 23 -2.91 -35.92 10.92
C GLU A 23 -3.53 -37.29 11.26
N ARG A 24 -4.86 -37.37 11.38
CA ARG A 24 -5.58 -38.63 11.67
C ARG A 24 -5.44 -39.68 10.57
N SER A 25 -5.15 -39.28 9.32
CA SER A 25 -4.83 -40.22 8.25
C SER A 25 -3.49 -40.94 8.44
N ARG A 26 -2.67 -40.50 9.40
CA ARG A 26 -1.32 -41.02 9.72
C ARG A 26 -0.46 -41.17 8.46
N PRO A 27 -0.25 -40.08 7.70
CA PRO A 27 0.51 -40.11 6.46
C PRO A 27 1.93 -40.61 6.74
N PRO A 28 2.46 -41.56 5.95
CA PRO A 28 3.82 -42.05 6.15
C PRO A 28 4.81 -40.91 5.85
N SER A 29 5.99 -40.97 6.46
CA SER A 29 6.94 -39.83 6.47
C SER A 29 7.36 -39.35 5.07
N GLN A 30 7.35 -40.22 4.05
CA GLN A 30 7.62 -39.82 2.66
C GLN A 30 6.50 -38.94 2.08
N ILE A 31 5.25 -39.13 2.49
CA ILE A 31 4.12 -38.29 2.08
C ILE A 31 4.14 -36.96 2.84
N VAL A 32 4.57 -36.94 4.11
CA VAL A 32 4.78 -35.68 4.86
C VAL A 32 5.89 -34.85 4.21
N ALA A 33 7.02 -35.47 3.88
CA ALA A 33 8.11 -34.81 3.15
C ALA A 33 7.66 -34.31 1.76
N LEU A 34 6.87 -35.10 1.02
CA LEU A 34 6.35 -34.70 -0.29
C LEU A 34 5.35 -33.55 -0.20
N VAL A 35 4.48 -33.52 0.82
CA VAL A 35 3.57 -32.40 1.09
C VAL A 35 4.38 -31.14 1.43
N ALA A 36 5.44 -31.24 2.23
CA ALA A 36 6.32 -30.11 2.52
C ALA A 36 7.04 -29.58 1.25
N VAL A 37 7.55 -30.48 0.39
CA VAL A 37 8.20 -30.11 -0.88
C VAL A 37 7.20 -29.48 -1.85
N LEU A 38 5.97 -29.99 -1.96
CA LEU A 38 4.92 -29.43 -2.82
C LEU A 38 4.40 -28.08 -2.29
N ALA A 39 4.27 -27.93 -0.97
CA ALA A 39 3.96 -26.64 -0.36
C ALA A 39 5.08 -25.63 -0.62
N ALA A 40 6.36 -26.02 -0.45
CA ALA A 40 7.50 -25.18 -0.77
C ALA A 40 7.57 -24.80 -2.27
N LEU A 41 7.23 -25.71 -3.18
CA LEU A 41 7.13 -25.43 -4.61
C LEU A 41 5.97 -24.46 -4.93
N ALA A 42 4.82 -24.64 -4.28
CA ALA A 42 3.65 -23.77 -4.44
C ALA A 42 3.89 -22.36 -3.86
N VAL A 43 4.66 -22.26 -2.77
CA VAL A 43 5.18 -21.02 -2.18
C VAL A 43 6.18 -20.36 -3.13
N ALA A 44 7.16 -21.11 -3.63
CA ALA A 44 8.17 -20.60 -4.56
C ALA A 44 7.53 -20.09 -5.86
N GLY A 45 6.56 -20.82 -6.43
CA GLY A 45 5.78 -20.36 -7.58
C GLY A 45 5.06 -19.04 -7.30
N ARG A 46 4.39 -18.90 -6.15
CA ARG A 46 3.74 -17.64 -5.75
C ARG A 46 4.71 -16.48 -5.58
N ILE A 47 5.87 -16.72 -4.99
CA ILE A 47 6.90 -15.68 -4.75
C ILE A 47 7.60 -15.27 -6.06
N VAL A 48 7.92 -16.21 -6.95
CA VAL A 48 8.54 -15.94 -8.26
C VAL A 48 7.59 -15.15 -9.18
N LEU A 49 6.29 -15.42 -9.10
CA LEU A 49 5.28 -14.78 -9.93
C LEU A 49 4.62 -13.54 -9.29
N ALA A 50 4.93 -13.21 -8.02
CA ALA A 50 4.39 -12.06 -7.30
C ALA A 50 4.47 -10.69 -8.04
N PRO A 51 5.45 -10.43 -8.94
CA PRO A 51 5.46 -9.22 -9.76
C PRO A 51 4.39 -9.16 -10.88
N ILE A 52 3.71 -10.27 -11.17
CA ILE A 52 2.66 -10.35 -12.20
C ILE A 52 1.29 -10.43 -11.49
N PRO A 53 0.42 -9.40 -11.61
CA PRO A 53 -0.83 -9.34 -10.85
C PRO A 53 -1.71 -10.58 -11.00
N ASN A 54 -2.00 -11.22 -9.85
CA ASN A 54 -2.80 -12.44 -9.66
C ASN A 54 -2.35 -13.70 -10.45
N VAL A 55 -1.27 -13.68 -11.22
CA VAL A 55 -0.77 -14.88 -11.93
C VAL A 55 0.01 -15.76 -10.96
N VAL A 56 -0.56 -16.89 -10.54
CA VAL A 56 -0.02 -17.69 -9.42
C VAL A 56 -0.23 -19.19 -9.65
N ALA A 57 0.87 -19.93 -9.87
CA ALA A 57 0.88 -21.39 -10.09
C ALA A 57 0.55 -22.24 -8.84
N THR A 58 0.28 -21.63 -7.69
CA THR A 58 -0.09 -22.33 -6.44
C THR A 58 -1.33 -23.19 -6.64
N THR A 59 -2.36 -22.68 -7.33
CA THR A 59 -3.62 -23.40 -7.56
C THR A 59 -3.39 -24.68 -8.37
N ASP A 60 -2.58 -24.64 -9.44
CA ASP A 60 -2.15 -25.82 -10.21
C ASP A 60 -1.46 -26.87 -9.34
N ILE A 61 -0.43 -26.47 -8.59
CA ILE A 61 0.41 -27.37 -7.79
C ILE A 61 -0.45 -28.06 -6.72
N VAL A 62 -1.37 -27.32 -6.12
CA VAL A 62 -2.29 -27.80 -5.08
C VAL A 62 -3.35 -28.76 -5.65
N ILE A 63 -3.94 -28.44 -6.81
CA ILE A 63 -4.88 -29.34 -7.51
C ILE A 63 -4.18 -30.64 -7.92
N ILE A 64 -2.97 -30.56 -8.49
CA ILE A 64 -2.21 -31.73 -8.95
C ILE A 64 -1.72 -32.57 -7.75
N ALA A 65 -1.33 -31.95 -6.64
CA ALA A 65 -1.05 -32.64 -5.39
C ALA A 65 -2.28 -33.42 -4.90
N GLY A 66 -3.46 -32.79 -4.86
CA GLY A 66 -4.72 -33.44 -4.52
C GLY A 66 -5.11 -34.59 -5.45
N TYR A 67 -4.96 -34.37 -6.77
CA TYR A 67 -5.27 -35.34 -7.81
C TYR A 67 -4.42 -36.63 -7.69
N VAL A 68 -3.12 -36.50 -7.39
CA VAL A 68 -2.21 -37.66 -7.35
C VAL A 68 -2.09 -38.28 -5.95
N LEU A 69 -2.12 -37.46 -4.89
CA LEU A 69 -1.87 -37.91 -3.50
C LEU A 69 -3.15 -38.10 -2.67
N GLY A 70 -4.29 -37.57 -3.12
CA GLY A 70 -5.57 -37.62 -2.41
C GLY A 70 -5.91 -36.34 -1.65
N PRO A 71 -7.11 -36.26 -1.07
CA PRO A 71 -7.72 -34.99 -0.65
C PRO A 71 -7.03 -34.36 0.56
N ALA A 72 -6.66 -35.15 1.58
CA ALA A 72 -6.02 -34.61 2.78
C ALA A 72 -4.58 -34.10 2.52
N PRO A 73 -3.71 -34.82 1.77
CA PRO A 73 -2.45 -34.25 1.30
C PRO A 73 -2.63 -33.00 0.43
N GLY A 74 -3.60 -32.99 -0.49
CA GLY A 74 -3.92 -31.80 -1.30
C GLY A 74 -4.31 -30.60 -0.45
N PHE A 75 -5.21 -30.81 0.54
CA PHE A 75 -5.60 -29.78 1.49
C PHE A 75 -4.41 -29.22 2.27
N ALA A 76 -3.54 -30.10 2.78
CA ALA A 76 -2.34 -29.71 3.52
C ALA A 76 -1.37 -28.90 2.64
N VAL A 77 -1.12 -29.29 1.39
CA VAL A 77 -0.30 -28.49 0.44
C VAL A 77 -0.90 -27.10 0.21
N GLY A 78 -2.22 -27.00 0.04
CA GLY A 78 -2.92 -25.73 -0.15
C GLY A 78 -2.87 -24.80 1.07
N ALA A 79 -3.32 -25.31 2.21
CA ALA A 79 -3.41 -24.52 3.44
C ALA A 79 -2.03 -24.17 4.03
N LEU A 80 -1.04 -25.08 3.97
CA LEU A 80 0.34 -24.74 4.32
C LEU A 80 0.95 -23.80 3.28
N GLY A 81 0.73 -24.02 1.98
CA GLY A 81 1.23 -23.14 0.92
C GLY A 81 0.78 -21.69 1.09
N ALA A 82 -0.50 -21.49 1.42
CA ALA A 82 -1.08 -20.19 1.75
C ALA A 82 -0.40 -19.53 2.96
N LEU A 83 -0.43 -20.20 4.12
CA LEU A 83 0.11 -19.69 5.38
C LEU A 83 1.60 -19.38 5.28
N VAL A 84 2.36 -20.30 4.68
CA VAL A 84 3.81 -20.20 4.56
C VAL A 84 4.18 -19.08 3.60
N SER A 85 3.59 -18.98 2.40
CA SER A 85 3.92 -17.89 1.47
C SER A 85 3.55 -16.50 2.02
N ASN A 86 2.52 -16.41 2.89
CA ASN A 86 2.17 -15.15 3.55
C ASN A 86 3.22 -14.67 4.59
N PHE A 87 4.21 -15.49 4.99
CA PHE A 87 5.38 -14.97 5.73
C PHE A 87 6.32 -14.10 4.88
N TRP A 88 6.27 -14.24 3.55
CA TRP A 88 6.99 -13.38 2.58
C TRP A 88 6.09 -12.33 1.94
N LEU A 89 4.80 -12.63 1.75
CA LEU A 89 3.86 -11.79 1.00
C LEU A 89 2.97 -10.90 1.89
N GLY A 90 2.94 -11.14 3.20
CA GLY A 90 2.12 -10.43 4.17
C GLY A 90 1.05 -11.34 4.80
N GLN A 91 1.06 -11.40 6.14
CA GLN A 91 0.00 -12.00 6.94
C GLN A 91 -1.11 -10.97 7.18
N GLY A 92 -2.36 -11.41 7.20
CA GLY A 92 -3.52 -10.53 7.37
C GLY A 92 -4.84 -11.28 7.34
N VAL A 93 -5.95 -10.54 7.39
CA VAL A 93 -7.34 -11.06 7.44
C VAL A 93 -7.66 -12.03 6.30
N TRP A 94 -7.06 -11.83 5.12
CA TRP A 94 -7.15 -12.72 3.95
C TRP A 94 -6.52 -14.11 4.15
N THR A 95 -5.67 -14.32 5.17
CA THR A 95 -4.87 -15.54 5.26
C THR A 95 -5.72 -16.79 5.56
N PRO A 96 -6.62 -16.81 6.56
CA PRO A 96 -7.54 -17.93 6.74
C PRO A 96 -8.40 -18.22 5.50
N TRP A 97 -8.80 -17.19 4.74
CA TRP A 97 -9.54 -17.35 3.48
C TRP A 97 -8.69 -18.02 2.41
N GLN A 98 -7.45 -17.58 2.20
CA GLN A 98 -6.50 -18.20 1.26
C GLN A 98 -6.13 -19.63 1.66
N MET A 99 -5.98 -19.90 2.96
CA MET A 99 -5.74 -21.24 3.49
C MET A 99 -6.90 -22.19 3.19
N VAL A 100 -8.14 -21.74 3.40
CA VAL A 100 -9.33 -22.52 3.02
C VAL A 100 -9.42 -22.66 1.51
N ALA A 101 -9.30 -21.56 0.75
CA ALA A 101 -9.44 -21.56 -0.71
C ALA A 101 -8.54 -22.60 -1.39
N TRP A 102 -7.21 -22.49 -1.19
CA TRP A 102 -6.28 -23.46 -1.75
C TRP A 102 -6.44 -24.84 -1.11
N GLY A 103 -6.76 -24.94 0.18
CA GLY A 103 -7.13 -26.21 0.81
C GLY A 103 -8.25 -26.93 0.06
N MET A 104 -9.32 -26.20 -0.32
CA MET A 104 -10.44 -26.73 -1.09
C MET A 104 -10.08 -27.02 -2.55
N CYS A 105 -9.18 -26.25 -3.19
CA CYS A 105 -8.63 -26.60 -4.51
C CYS A 105 -7.93 -27.98 -4.47
N GLY A 106 -7.21 -28.28 -3.39
CA GLY A 106 -6.55 -29.58 -3.20
C GLY A 106 -7.54 -30.73 -3.03
N ILE A 107 -8.65 -30.50 -2.31
CA ILE A 107 -9.75 -31.48 -2.24
C ILE A 107 -10.43 -31.62 -3.61
N GLY A 108 -10.63 -30.52 -4.34
CA GLY A 108 -11.17 -30.50 -5.70
C GLY A 108 -10.35 -31.34 -6.69
N GLY A 109 -9.02 -31.29 -6.62
CA GLY A 109 -8.14 -32.16 -7.40
C GLY A 109 -8.39 -33.66 -7.15
N ALA A 110 -8.59 -34.06 -5.90
CA ALA A 110 -8.92 -35.44 -5.55
C ALA A 110 -10.33 -35.87 -5.99
N VAL A 111 -11.30 -34.94 -6.00
CA VAL A 111 -12.63 -35.16 -6.59
C VAL A 111 -12.51 -35.33 -8.11
N PHE A 112 -11.72 -34.49 -8.79
CA PHE A 112 -11.47 -34.60 -10.22
C PHE A 112 -10.82 -35.94 -10.59
N PHE A 113 -9.88 -36.46 -9.79
CA PHE A 113 -9.32 -37.82 -9.97
C PHE A 113 -10.41 -38.91 -9.95
N ARG A 114 -11.38 -38.82 -9.04
CA ARG A 114 -12.49 -39.78 -8.95
C ARG A 114 -13.43 -39.64 -10.16
N LEU A 115 -13.78 -38.42 -10.56
CA LEU A 115 -14.67 -38.15 -11.70
C LEU A 115 -14.04 -38.59 -13.03
N SER A 116 -12.76 -38.28 -13.26
CA SER A 116 -12.02 -38.65 -14.48
C SER A 116 -11.56 -40.11 -14.49
N ARG A 117 -11.81 -40.87 -13.41
CA ARG A 117 -11.33 -42.25 -13.18
C ARG A 117 -9.80 -42.36 -13.34
N GLY A 118 -9.07 -41.35 -12.87
CA GLY A 118 -7.61 -41.24 -12.97
C GLY A 118 -7.08 -40.90 -14.38
N ARG A 119 -7.94 -40.76 -15.40
CA ARG A 119 -7.54 -40.40 -16.76
C ARG A 119 -7.46 -38.88 -16.90
N ILE A 120 -6.31 -38.35 -17.26
CA ILE A 120 -6.08 -36.90 -17.39
C ILE A 120 -5.28 -36.59 -18.64
N ASN A 121 -5.79 -35.66 -19.45
CA ASN A 121 -5.06 -35.07 -20.57
C ASN A 121 -4.75 -33.60 -20.25
N ARG A 122 -3.79 -33.00 -20.97
CA ARG A 122 -3.29 -31.64 -20.69
C ARG A 122 -4.38 -30.56 -20.76
N TRP A 123 -5.34 -30.69 -21.69
CA TRP A 123 -6.37 -29.69 -21.91
C TRP A 123 -7.45 -29.73 -20.83
N THR A 124 -7.89 -30.94 -20.42
CA THR A 124 -8.84 -31.08 -19.31
C THR A 124 -8.22 -30.67 -17.97
N LEU A 125 -6.92 -30.93 -17.75
CA LEU A 125 -6.19 -30.39 -16.60
C LEU A 125 -6.20 -28.86 -16.60
N ALA A 126 -5.82 -28.24 -17.72
CA ALA A 126 -5.79 -26.78 -17.84
C ALA A 126 -7.17 -26.12 -17.68
N ALA A 127 -8.23 -26.73 -18.21
CA ALA A 127 -9.60 -26.26 -18.01
C ALA A 127 -10.02 -26.34 -16.52
N VAL A 128 -9.67 -27.42 -15.82
CA VAL A 128 -9.94 -27.57 -14.38
C VAL A 128 -9.16 -26.55 -13.55
N CYS A 129 -7.87 -26.33 -13.84
CA CYS A 129 -7.06 -25.32 -13.15
C CYS A 129 -7.55 -23.89 -13.42
N GLY A 130 -7.89 -23.56 -14.67
CA GLY A 130 -8.45 -22.25 -15.04
C GLY A 130 -9.79 -21.96 -14.33
N LEU A 131 -10.71 -22.94 -14.34
CA LEU A 131 -11.98 -22.84 -13.63
C LEU A 131 -11.79 -22.69 -12.10
N ALA A 132 -10.87 -23.47 -11.52
CA ALA A 132 -10.52 -23.32 -10.11
C ALA A 132 -9.89 -21.95 -9.80
N GLY A 133 -9.19 -21.34 -10.77
CA GLY A 133 -8.71 -19.98 -10.69
C GLY A 133 -9.85 -18.95 -10.59
N LEU A 134 -10.88 -19.05 -11.44
CA LEU A 134 -12.07 -18.19 -11.33
C LEU A 134 -12.81 -18.37 -9.99
N VAL A 135 -12.98 -19.61 -9.53
CA VAL A 135 -13.64 -19.92 -8.25
C VAL A 135 -12.82 -19.41 -7.06
N PHE A 136 -11.48 -19.44 -7.15
CA PHE A 136 -10.59 -18.83 -6.17
C PHE A 136 -10.73 -17.30 -6.15
N GLY A 137 -10.81 -16.66 -7.31
CA GLY A 137 -11.07 -15.23 -7.48
C GLY A 137 -12.34 -14.79 -6.75
N ALA A 138 -13.47 -15.40 -7.13
CA ALA A 138 -14.78 -15.12 -6.51
C ALA A 138 -14.79 -15.29 -4.98
N TRP A 139 -14.06 -16.29 -4.45
CA TRP A 139 -13.90 -16.49 -3.02
C TRP A 139 -13.05 -15.39 -2.34
N MET A 140 -12.03 -14.86 -3.02
CA MET A 140 -11.23 -13.73 -2.51
C MET A 140 -11.93 -12.38 -2.68
N ASN A 141 -12.83 -12.24 -3.65
CA ASN A 141 -13.73 -11.10 -3.79
C ASN A 141 -14.76 -11.09 -2.63
N LEU A 142 -15.29 -12.26 -2.27
CA LEU A 142 -16.11 -12.46 -1.06
C LEU A 142 -15.31 -12.13 0.22
N GLU A 143 -14.05 -12.55 0.32
CA GLU A 143 -13.15 -12.14 1.42
C GLU A 143 -13.01 -10.62 1.49
N THR A 144 -12.81 -9.94 0.36
CA THR A 144 -12.70 -8.48 0.30
C THR A 144 -13.99 -7.80 0.77
N MET A 145 -15.17 -8.31 0.38
CA MET A 145 -16.44 -7.81 0.90
C MET A 145 -16.54 -8.00 2.43
N VAL A 146 -16.06 -9.15 2.93
CA VAL A 146 -16.23 -9.56 4.31
C VAL A 146 -15.25 -8.89 5.28
N SER A 147 -13.98 -8.79 4.90
CA SER A 147 -12.91 -8.26 5.76
C SER A 147 -13.01 -6.76 5.97
N PHE A 148 -13.47 -5.99 4.98
CA PHE A 148 -13.45 -4.53 5.00
C PHE A 148 -14.78 -3.87 5.47
N GLY A 149 -15.72 -4.65 6.01
CA GLY A 149 -16.98 -4.14 6.56
C GLY A 149 -17.95 -3.60 5.51
N GLY A 150 -18.96 -2.83 5.91
CA GLY A 150 -20.02 -2.31 5.03
C GLY A 150 -21.21 -3.27 4.83
N GLU A 151 -22.12 -2.93 3.92
CA GLU A 151 -23.34 -3.68 3.63
C GLU A 151 -23.05 -5.09 3.07
N MET A 152 -23.89 -6.08 3.42
CA MET A 152 -23.81 -7.47 2.94
C MET A 152 -24.87 -7.74 1.86
N SER A 153 -24.84 -6.98 0.77
CA SER A 153 -25.78 -7.07 -0.37
C SER A 153 -25.17 -7.80 -1.58
N LEU A 154 -26.04 -8.43 -2.39
CA LEU A 154 -25.62 -9.10 -3.62
C LEU A 154 -25.07 -8.09 -4.64
N ASP A 155 -25.67 -6.91 -4.74
CA ASP A 155 -25.26 -5.88 -5.70
C ASP A 155 -23.84 -5.36 -5.41
N ARG A 156 -23.49 -5.22 -4.12
CA ARG A 156 -22.13 -4.90 -3.70
C ARG A 156 -21.14 -6.02 -4.02
N TYR A 157 -21.51 -7.28 -3.81
CA TYR A 157 -20.68 -8.42 -4.20
C TYR A 157 -20.44 -8.44 -5.72
N LEU A 158 -21.48 -8.25 -6.53
CA LEU A 158 -21.37 -8.14 -7.99
C LEU A 158 -20.54 -6.94 -8.44
N ALA A 159 -20.61 -5.80 -7.75
CA ALA A 159 -19.74 -4.65 -8.02
C ALA A 159 -18.25 -4.92 -7.72
N LEU A 160 -17.95 -5.77 -6.71
CA LEU A 160 -16.59 -6.24 -6.43
C LEU A 160 -16.12 -7.24 -7.50
N GLU A 161 -16.95 -8.21 -7.88
CA GLU A 161 -16.66 -9.15 -8.98
C GLU A 161 -16.34 -8.39 -10.28
N VAL A 162 -17.18 -7.43 -10.70
CA VAL A 162 -16.97 -6.62 -11.92
C VAL A 162 -15.64 -5.84 -11.87
N ARG A 163 -15.24 -5.36 -10.69
CA ARG A 163 -13.94 -4.70 -10.48
C ARG A 163 -12.76 -5.68 -10.47
N ALA A 164 -12.99 -6.94 -10.09
CA ALA A 164 -11.99 -7.99 -10.00
C ALA A 164 -11.71 -8.70 -11.34
N ILE A 165 -12.64 -8.64 -12.31
CA ILE A 165 -12.53 -9.27 -13.66
C ILE A 165 -11.10 -9.27 -14.25
N PRO A 166 -10.33 -8.16 -14.29
CA PRO A 166 -8.98 -8.18 -14.87
C PRO A 166 -8.00 -9.09 -14.12
N PHE A 167 -8.11 -9.14 -12.79
CA PHE A 167 -7.29 -9.99 -11.92
C PHE A 167 -7.74 -11.45 -11.97
N ASP A 168 -9.03 -11.71 -12.06
CA ASP A 168 -9.56 -13.09 -12.10
C ASP A 168 -9.34 -13.74 -13.46
N ILE A 169 -9.42 -12.97 -14.56
CA ILE A 169 -8.94 -13.39 -15.88
C ILE A 169 -7.44 -13.65 -15.84
N ALA A 170 -6.62 -12.79 -15.21
CA ALA A 170 -5.19 -13.03 -15.08
C ALA A 170 -4.88 -14.33 -14.32
N HIS A 171 -5.58 -14.61 -13.21
CA HIS A 171 -5.40 -15.85 -12.45
C HIS A 171 -5.86 -17.08 -13.26
N MET A 172 -7.03 -17.04 -13.89
CA MET A 172 -7.51 -18.10 -14.78
C MET A 172 -6.51 -18.40 -15.90
N THR A 173 -6.06 -17.39 -16.63
CA THR A 173 -5.14 -17.53 -17.75
C THR A 173 -3.77 -18.04 -17.30
N GLY A 174 -3.26 -17.56 -16.17
CA GLY A 174 -2.02 -18.06 -15.56
C GLY A 174 -2.09 -19.56 -15.29
N ASN A 175 -3.14 -20.01 -14.60
CA ASN A 175 -3.36 -21.43 -14.31
C ASN A 175 -3.47 -22.29 -15.59
N ILE A 176 -4.21 -21.82 -16.61
CA ILE A 176 -4.27 -22.51 -17.91
C ILE A 176 -2.86 -22.68 -18.51
N VAL A 177 -2.04 -21.64 -18.50
CA VAL A 177 -0.67 -21.69 -19.06
C VAL A 177 0.24 -22.63 -18.28
N PHE A 178 0.26 -22.58 -16.94
CA PHE A 178 1.10 -23.47 -16.13
C PHE A 178 0.64 -24.92 -16.18
N ALA A 179 -0.67 -25.18 -16.17
CA ALA A 179 -1.23 -26.50 -16.36
C ALA A 179 -0.87 -27.12 -17.72
N LEU A 180 -0.86 -26.33 -18.81
CA LEU A 180 -0.42 -26.80 -20.13
C LEU A 180 1.09 -27.04 -20.21
N ALA A 181 1.90 -26.15 -19.61
CA ALA A 181 3.35 -26.20 -19.70
C ALA A 181 3.99 -27.26 -18.79
N ALA A 182 3.57 -27.35 -17.52
CA ALA A 182 4.20 -28.17 -16.49
C ALA A 182 3.29 -29.28 -15.94
N GLY A 183 1.96 -29.14 -16.03
CA GLY A 183 0.98 -30.04 -15.43
C GLY A 183 1.21 -31.53 -15.72
N PRO A 184 1.30 -31.96 -17.00
CA PRO A 184 1.54 -33.37 -17.35
C PRO A 184 2.86 -33.93 -16.80
N ALA A 185 3.92 -33.11 -16.75
CA ALA A 185 5.21 -33.53 -16.22
C ALA A 185 5.15 -33.72 -14.69
N MET A 186 4.49 -32.82 -13.97
CA MET A 186 4.31 -32.93 -12.53
C MET A 186 3.38 -34.09 -12.14
N VAL A 187 2.28 -34.29 -12.85
CA VAL A 187 1.40 -35.47 -12.68
C VAL A 187 2.20 -36.77 -12.88
N ALA A 188 3.03 -36.85 -13.92
CA ALA A 188 3.87 -38.02 -14.17
C ALA A 188 4.94 -38.22 -13.08
N ALA A 189 5.58 -37.16 -12.61
CA ALA A 189 6.60 -37.22 -11.55
C ALA A 189 5.99 -37.70 -10.21
N LEU A 190 4.88 -37.12 -9.77
CA LEU A 190 4.19 -37.51 -8.54
C LEU A 190 3.60 -38.92 -8.63
N THR A 191 3.09 -39.32 -9.79
CA THR A 191 2.56 -40.68 -10.01
C THR A 191 3.69 -41.71 -9.90
N ARG A 192 4.85 -41.45 -10.54
CA ARG A 192 6.05 -42.29 -10.42
C ARG A 192 6.57 -42.37 -8.98
N PHE A 193 6.54 -41.27 -8.24
CA PHE A 193 6.90 -41.27 -6.81
C PHE A 193 5.95 -42.16 -6.01
N ARG A 194 4.63 -41.95 -6.13
CA ARG A 194 3.61 -42.74 -5.44
C ARG A 194 3.72 -44.24 -5.75
N GLN A 195 3.93 -44.60 -7.03
CA GLN A 195 4.12 -45.99 -7.47
C GLN A 195 5.36 -46.66 -6.88
N ARG A 196 6.44 -45.92 -6.62
CA ARG A 196 7.68 -46.46 -6.01
C ARG A 196 7.55 -46.80 -4.53
N PHE A 197 6.61 -46.18 -3.82
CA PHE A 197 6.49 -46.32 -2.35
C PHE A 197 5.19 -46.98 -1.87
N GLN A 198 4.16 -47.11 -2.71
CA GLN A 198 3.00 -47.96 -2.42
C GLN A 198 3.31 -49.42 -2.79
N TRP A 199 4.00 -50.15 -1.90
CA TRP A 199 4.08 -51.61 -1.97
C TRP A 199 2.68 -52.21 -1.82
N ARG A 200 2.02 -52.48 -2.95
CA ARG A 200 0.86 -53.36 -2.99
C ARG A 200 1.39 -54.78 -2.93
N ARG A 201 0.99 -55.55 -1.91
CA ARG A 201 1.27 -56.99 -1.85
C ARG A 201 0.72 -57.61 -3.14
N ALA A 202 1.58 -58.24 -3.93
CA ALA A 202 1.16 -59.00 -5.09
C ALA A 202 0.47 -60.28 -4.60
N GLU A 203 -0.86 -60.22 -4.47
CA GLU A 203 -1.69 -61.40 -4.66
C GLU A 203 -1.48 -61.84 -6.12
N GLY A 204 -0.95 -63.05 -6.29
CA GLY A 204 -0.19 -63.39 -7.48
C GLY A 204 -1.05 -63.74 -8.69
N GLU A 205 -0.87 -63.00 -9.78
CA GLU A 205 -1.21 -63.44 -11.14
C GLU A 205 0.06 -63.49 -12.01
N THR A 206 0.05 -64.39 -12.99
CA THR A 206 1.25 -64.91 -13.65
C THR A 206 1.84 -63.99 -14.72
N VAL A 207 3.18 -63.95 -14.80
CA VAL A 207 3.91 -63.22 -15.85
C VAL A 207 3.81 -63.93 -17.20
N GLY A 208 3.49 -63.17 -18.26
CA GLY A 208 3.69 -63.55 -19.67
C GLY A 208 4.66 -62.58 -20.36
N PRO A 209 5.51 -63.02 -21.32
CA PRO A 209 6.61 -62.20 -21.85
C PRO A 209 6.31 -61.48 -23.18
N ALA A 210 6.66 -60.19 -23.24
CA ALA A 210 7.10 -59.39 -24.40
C ALA A 210 7.81 -58.16 -23.80
N ASP A 211 9.10 -57.90 -24.00
CA ASP A 211 9.81 -57.55 -25.24
C ASP A 211 9.41 -56.18 -25.83
N GLY A 212 10.39 -55.43 -26.34
CA GLY A 212 10.25 -54.02 -26.73
C GLY A 212 11.36 -53.12 -26.18
N SER A 213 12.57 -53.23 -26.76
CA SER A 213 13.77 -52.45 -26.40
C SER A 213 13.64 -50.94 -26.62
N ILE A 214 14.18 -50.11 -25.71
CA ILE A 214 15.23 -49.08 -26.01
C ILE A 214 16.17 -48.93 -24.80
N ARG A 215 17.48 -48.86 -25.06
CA ARG A 215 18.56 -48.38 -24.17
C ARG A 215 19.58 -47.64 -25.05
N PRO A 216 20.31 -46.60 -24.56
CA PRO A 216 21.39 -46.85 -23.60
C PRO A 216 21.62 -45.75 -22.54
N ALA A 217 22.79 -45.89 -21.88
CA ALA A 217 23.56 -45.06 -20.93
C ALA A 217 23.45 -43.51 -21.01
N GLY A 218 23.90 -42.75 -19.99
CA GLY A 218 24.56 -43.14 -18.72
C GLY A 218 25.13 -41.93 -17.94
N ALA A 219 26.10 -42.21 -17.05
CA ALA A 219 26.98 -41.30 -16.26
C ALA A 219 26.82 -39.77 -16.48
N ALA A 220 26.44 -38.99 -15.46
CA ALA A 220 27.27 -38.52 -14.33
C ALA A 220 28.25 -37.38 -14.72
N GLY A 221 28.20 -36.29 -13.94
CA GLY A 221 28.61 -34.95 -14.37
C GLY A 221 27.40 -34.17 -14.94
N VAL A 222 27.12 -32.92 -14.57
CA VAL A 222 27.93 -31.96 -13.81
C VAL A 222 27.38 -31.74 -12.40
N THR A 223 28.21 -31.97 -11.39
CA THR A 223 28.09 -31.44 -10.03
C THR A 223 29.51 -31.24 -9.53
N MET A 224 29.79 -30.16 -8.79
CA MET A 224 31.14 -29.66 -8.42
C MET A 224 31.92 -28.92 -9.53
N VAL A 225 31.53 -27.68 -9.83
CA VAL A 225 32.46 -26.60 -10.28
C VAL A 225 32.04 -25.25 -9.67
N ALA A 226 30.76 -24.89 -9.75
CA ALA A 226 30.22 -23.57 -9.33
C ALA A 226 30.16 -23.33 -7.79
N LEU A 227 31.07 -23.94 -7.02
CA LEU A 227 31.21 -23.79 -5.57
C LEU A 227 32.66 -23.43 -5.16
N ALA A 228 33.53 -23.14 -6.14
CA ALA A 228 34.94 -22.77 -5.96
C ALA A 228 35.26 -21.33 -6.44
N ALA A 229 34.27 -20.43 -6.41
CA ALA A 229 34.40 -19.02 -6.79
C ALA A 229 33.96 -18.07 -5.66
N LEU A 230 34.32 -18.43 -4.41
CA LEU A 230 34.01 -17.66 -3.21
C LEU A 230 35.26 -17.52 -2.32
N VAL A 231 36.31 -16.93 -2.89
CA VAL A 231 37.49 -16.30 -2.27
C VAL A 231 38.20 -15.52 -3.39
N PHE A 232 38.84 -14.40 -3.04
CA PHE A 232 39.16 -13.27 -3.95
C PHE A 232 37.89 -12.53 -4.47
N ALA A 233 37.71 -11.22 -4.25
CA ALA A 233 38.56 -10.28 -3.51
C ALA A 233 37.73 -9.31 -2.65
N PHE A 234 37.99 -9.34 -1.34
CA PHE A 234 37.87 -8.14 -0.51
C PHE A 234 39.13 -7.30 -0.76
N ALA A 235 39.01 -6.24 -1.56
CA ALA A 235 39.97 -5.15 -1.61
C ALA A 235 39.21 -3.87 -1.21
N GLY A 236 39.58 -3.29 -0.07
CA GLY A 236 38.90 -2.11 0.46
C GLY A 236 39.17 -0.86 -0.38
N SER A 237 38.26 0.10 -0.32
CA SER A 237 38.52 1.49 -0.69
C SER A 237 37.74 2.41 0.26
N PRO A 238 38.30 3.57 0.64
CA PRO A 238 37.80 4.36 1.75
C PRO A 238 36.47 5.05 1.43
N ALA A 239 35.75 5.45 2.49
CA ALA A 239 34.48 6.15 2.37
C ALA A 239 34.65 7.52 1.68
N GLY A 240 34.23 7.59 0.41
CA GLY A 240 34.10 8.84 -0.31
C GLY A 240 33.07 9.78 0.35
N LYS A 241 33.33 11.09 0.28
CA LYS A 241 32.35 12.11 0.70
C LYS A 241 31.09 12.00 -0.15
N ALA A 242 29.95 12.46 0.39
CA ALA A 242 28.66 12.35 -0.28
C ALA A 242 28.70 12.94 -1.70
N GLU A 243 28.45 12.09 -2.69
CA GLU A 243 28.31 12.46 -4.09
C GLU A 243 27.10 13.39 -4.28
N ALA A 244 27.18 14.31 -5.24
CA ALA A 244 26.21 15.39 -5.38
C ALA A 244 24.78 14.86 -5.63
N ALA A 245 23.80 15.52 -5.02
CA ALA A 245 22.39 15.20 -5.23
C ALA A 245 21.95 15.43 -6.68
N TYR A 246 20.93 14.69 -7.14
CA TYR A 246 20.37 14.78 -8.49
C TYR A 246 19.42 15.97 -8.61
N THR A 247 19.93 17.17 -8.32
CA THR A 247 19.16 18.40 -8.14
C THR A 247 18.40 18.80 -9.40
N GLY A 248 18.98 18.66 -10.59
CA GLY A 248 18.27 18.94 -11.85
C GLY A 248 17.05 18.03 -12.07
N GLN A 249 17.18 16.75 -11.74
CA GLN A 249 16.12 15.75 -11.86
C GLN A 249 15.04 15.94 -10.78
N ALA A 250 15.45 16.27 -9.55
CA ALA A 250 14.53 16.67 -8.48
C ALA A 250 13.76 17.96 -8.85
N ASN A 251 14.44 18.96 -9.41
CA ASN A 251 13.81 20.21 -9.83
C ASN A 251 12.76 19.99 -10.93
N ARG A 252 13.01 19.11 -11.92
CA ARG A 252 11.97 18.70 -12.90
C ARG A 252 10.75 18.09 -12.22
N ALA A 253 10.98 17.18 -11.27
CA ALA A 253 9.92 16.52 -10.52
C ALA A 253 9.12 17.51 -9.65
N ALA A 254 9.78 18.51 -9.04
CA ALA A 254 9.12 19.59 -8.31
C ALA A 254 8.33 20.55 -9.22
N THR A 255 8.82 20.83 -10.44
CA THR A 255 8.07 21.59 -11.45
C THR A 255 6.81 20.84 -11.90
N TRP A 256 6.93 19.53 -12.14
CA TRP A 256 5.77 18.69 -12.44
C TRP A 256 4.75 18.67 -11.28
N LEU A 257 5.24 18.51 -10.05
CA LEU A 257 4.44 18.54 -8.82
C LEU A 257 3.70 19.87 -8.65
N ARG A 258 4.35 21.03 -8.89
CA ARG A 258 3.68 22.35 -8.89
C ARG A 258 2.43 22.35 -9.78
N GLY A 259 2.48 21.68 -10.93
CA GLY A 259 1.36 21.53 -11.86
C GLY A 259 0.24 20.56 -11.42
N GLN A 260 0.44 19.79 -10.33
CA GLN A 260 -0.58 18.88 -9.76
C GLN A 260 -1.34 19.49 -8.56
N GLN A 261 -1.17 20.78 -8.29
CA GLN A 261 -1.87 21.44 -7.19
C GLN A 261 -3.35 21.64 -7.54
N ASN A 262 -4.25 21.19 -6.68
CA ASN A 262 -5.69 21.41 -6.84
C ASN A 262 -6.06 22.87 -6.49
N SER A 263 -7.27 23.29 -6.85
CA SER A 263 -7.79 24.64 -6.57
C SER A 263 -8.02 24.93 -5.08
N ASP A 264 -8.13 23.89 -4.24
CA ASP A 264 -8.15 23.97 -2.78
C ASP A 264 -6.76 24.22 -2.15
N GLY A 265 -5.71 24.29 -2.97
CA GLY A 265 -4.32 24.46 -2.58
C GLY A 265 -3.61 23.17 -2.16
N GLY A 266 -4.33 22.05 -2.04
CA GLY A 266 -3.79 20.74 -1.67
C GLY A 266 -3.23 19.97 -2.85
N PHE A 267 -2.73 18.78 -2.55
CA PHE A 267 -2.25 17.80 -3.54
C PHE A 267 -3.02 16.48 -3.44
N PRO A 268 -3.50 15.93 -4.56
CA PRO A 268 -4.13 14.62 -4.61
C PRO A 268 -3.08 13.51 -4.67
N SER A 269 -3.50 12.25 -4.48
CA SER A 269 -2.61 11.09 -4.67
C SER A 269 -2.41 10.74 -6.15
N ILE A 270 -3.47 10.91 -6.94
CA ILE A 270 -3.53 10.67 -8.39
C ILE A 270 -3.92 12.01 -9.06
N PRO A 271 -3.33 12.41 -10.20
CA PRO A 271 -3.72 13.64 -10.90
C PRO A 271 -5.23 13.74 -11.11
N GLY A 272 -5.81 14.91 -10.80
CA GLY A 272 -7.24 15.17 -10.96
C GLY A 272 -8.18 14.51 -9.92
N SER A 273 -7.68 13.76 -8.94
CA SER A 273 -8.49 13.28 -7.81
C SER A 273 -8.59 14.34 -6.69
N SER A 274 -9.30 14.04 -5.61
CA SER A 274 -9.37 14.91 -4.43
C SER A 274 -8.02 15.03 -3.71
N SER A 275 -7.77 16.21 -3.14
CA SER A 275 -6.60 16.50 -2.29
C SER A 275 -6.61 15.67 -1.00
N SER A 276 -5.44 15.52 -0.38
CA SER A 276 -5.32 14.87 0.93
C SER A 276 -4.25 15.51 1.81
N VAL A 277 -4.46 15.48 3.13
CA VAL A 277 -3.51 15.98 4.14
C VAL A 277 -2.13 15.33 3.98
N ASN A 278 -2.08 13.99 3.91
CA ASN A 278 -0.84 13.23 3.81
C ASN A 278 0.01 13.60 2.58
N ILE A 279 -0.60 13.61 1.39
CA ILE A 279 0.14 13.90 0.14
C ILE A 279 0.46 15.38 0.01
N THR A 280 -0.38 16.28 0.54
CA THR A 280 -0.06 17.71 0.63
C THR A 280 1.17 17.96 1.49
N ALA A 281 1.28 17.32 2.65
CA ALA A 281 2.47 17.40 3.51
C ALA A 281 3.74 16.87 2.79
N ARG A 282 3.63 15.75 2.05
CA ARG A 282 4.76 15.21 1.26
C ARG A 282 5.19 16.11 0.12
N ALA A 283 4.25 16.71 -0.61
CA ALA A 283 4.56 17.70 -1.63
C ALA A 283 5.23 18.95 -1.03
N MET A 284 4.84 19.38 0.17
CA MET A 284 5.53 20.44 0.93
C MET A 284 6.97 20.07 1.33
N PHE A 285 7.30 18.77 1.49
CA PHE A 285 8.69 18.33 1.63
C PHE A 285 9.43 18.42 0.30
N ALA A 286 8.85 17.91 -0.77
CA ALA A 286 9.45 17.88 -2.11
C ALA A 286 9.84 19.27 -2.61
N LEU A 287 8.90 20.22 -2.54
CA LEU A 287 9.09 21.62 -2.92
C LEU A 287 10.23 22.26 -2.11
N ALA A 288 10.23 22.08 -0.78
CA ALA A 288 11.27 22.63 0.07
C ALA A 288 12.63 21.91 -0.10
N ALA A 289 12.62 20.65 -0.49
CA ALA A 289 13.82 19.90 -0.84
C ALA A 289 14.51 20.52 -2.07
N THR A 290 13.74 20.94 -3.08
CA THR A 290 14.25 21.66 -4.27
C THR A 290 14.47 23.16 -4.05
N GLY A 291 14.10 23.69 -2.88
CA GLY A 291 14.32 25.09 -2.50
C GLY A 291 13.13 26.03 -2.74
N THR A 292 12.00 25.51 -3.21
CA THR A 292 10.73 26.25 -3.30
C THR A 292 10.06 26.32 -1.93
N ASN A 293 9.82 27.52 -1.39
CA ASN A 293 8.99 27.64 -0.20
C ASN A 293 7.52 27.32 -0.54
N PRO A 294 6.85 26.38 0.15
CA PRO A 294 5.47 26.04 -0.18
C PRO A 294 4.46 27.18 -0.02
N LEU A 295 4.78 28.28 0.67
CA LEU A 295 3.90 29.46 0.75
C LEU A 295 3.87 30.29 -0.56
N ASP A 296 4.81 30.07 -1.49
CA ASP A 296 4.80 30.70 -2.82
C ASP A 296 4.07 29.86 -3.87
N VAL A 297 3.83 28.58 -3.58
CA VAL A 297 3.03 27.69 -4.43
C VAL A 297 1.55 27.90 -4.12
N LYS A 298 0.81 28.48 -5.06
CA LYS A 298 -0.60 28.82 -4.89
C LYS A 298 -1.41 28.62 -6.17
N THR A 299 -2.60 28.04 -6.02
CA THR A 299 -3.72 28.19 -6.94
C THR A 299 -4.63 29.29 -6.37
N ASN A 300 -5.77 28.94 -5.77
CA ASN A 300 -6.55 29.85 -4.92
C ASN A 300 -6.07 29.83 -3.45
N ALA A 301 -5.35 28.77 -3.06
CA ALA A 301 -4.75 28.62 -1.73
C ALA A 301 -3.34 27.99 -1.83
N THR A 302 -2.58 28.06 -0.74
CA THR A 302 -1.27 27.39 -0.60
C THR A 302 -1.45 25.99 0.01
N PRO A 303 -0.47 25.08 -0.11
CA PRO A 303 -0.47 23.78 0.57
C PRO A 303 -0.58 23.89 2.09
N TYR A 304 0.02 24.93 2.69
CA TYR A 304 -0.19 25.23 4.11
C TYR A 304 -1.60 25.72 4.40
N GLY A 305 -2.19 26.55 3.52
CA GLY A 305 -3.58 26.97 3.59
C GLY A 305 -4.56 25.80 3.55
N TYR A 306 -4.32 24.82 2.67
CA TYR A 306 -5.07 23.56 2.62
C TYR A 306 -5.01 22.82 3.97
N LEU A 307 -3.80 22.58 4.50
CA LEU A 307 -3.64 21.92 5.81
C LEU A 307 -4.36 22.67 6.93
N VAL A 308 -4.32 24.01 6.93
CA VAL A 308 -5.02 24.86 7.91
C VAL A 308 -6.54 24.77 7.75
N ASN A 309 -7.07 24.67 6.53
CA ASN A 309 -8.50 24.49 6.29
C ASN A 309 -8.98 23.14 6.81
N HIS A 310 -8.28 22.06 6.45
CA HIS A 310 -8.56 20.67 6.84
C HIS A 310 -8.05 20.30 8.26
N ARG A 311 -7.68 21.28 9.11
CA ARG A 311 -7.07 21.08 10.44
C ARG A 311 -7.85 20.20 11.43
N GLN A 312 -9.14 19.96 11.18
CA GLN A 312 -9.97 19.08 12.01
C GLN A 312 -9.88 17.61 11.60
N GLU A 313 -9.54 17.32 10.33
CA GLU A 313 -9.37 15.96 9.80
C GLU A 313 -8.04 15.33 10.24
N ILE A 314 -7.05 16.18 10.59
CA ILE A 314 -5.69 15.79 11.00
C ILE A 314 -5.69 15.17 12.42
N THR A 315 -6.35 14.03 12.58
CA THR A 315 -6.61 13.34 13.86
C THR A 315 -5.60 12.23 14.13
N ASP A 316 -5.20 11.49 13.10
CA ASP A 316 -4.25 10.39 13.22
C ASP A 316 -2.81 10.84 13.42
N ALA A 317 -2.06 10.07 14.21
CA ALA A 317 -0.68 10.39 14.58
C ALA A 317 0.29 10.51 13.38
N SER A 318 0.01 9.78 12.28
CA SER A 318 0.77 9.88 11.04
C SER A 318 0.64 11.27 10.42
N ASP A 319 -0.61 11.72 10.22
CA ASP A 319 -0.90 13.01 9.58
C ASP A 319 -0.57 14.18 10.51
N ILE A 320 -0.72 14.03 11.83
CA ILE A 320 -0.20 15.00 12.81
C ILE A 320 1.33 15.13 12.68
N ALA A 321 2.08 14.02 12.66
CA ALA A 321 3.53 14.05 12.56
C ALA A 321 4.01 14.65 11.22
N LEU A 322 3.38 14.28 10.10
CA LEU A 322 3.70 14.81 8.78
C LEU A 322 3.33 16.29 8.66
N THR A 323 2.22 16.74 9.27
CA THR A 323 1.84 18.16 9.34
C THR A 323 2.84 18.96 10.17
N ILE A 324 3.32 18.44 11.31
CA ILE A 324 4.39 19.08 12.12
C ILE A 324 5.68 19.24 11.30
N LEU A 325 6.03 18.26 10.48
CA LEU A 325 7.17 18.34 9.56
C LEU A 325 6.94 19.36 8.44
N ALA A 326 5.72 19.43 7.90
CA ALA A 326 5.36 20.35 6.81
C ALA A 326 5.29 21.82 7.30
N MET A 327 4.80 22.07 8.52
CA MET A 327 4.85 23.39 9.13
C MET A 327 6.29 23.93 9.23
N LYS A 328 7.29 23.06 9.40
CA LYS A 328 8.70 23.47 9.42
C LYS A 328 9.24 23.89 8.04
N THR A 329 8.69 23.37 6.93
CA THR A 329 9.07 23.82 5.58
C THR A 329 8.45 25.18 5.20
N VAL A 330 7.55 25.71 6.02
CA VAL A 330 6.95 27.05 5.89
C VAL A 330 7.22 27.97 7.10
N GLY A 331 8.08 27.55 8.03
CA GLY A 331 8.52 28.35 9.19
C GLY A 331 7.48 28.53 10.30
N GLN A 332 6.41 27.73 10.30
CA GLN A 332 5.26 27.88 11.20
C GLN A 332 5.42 27.04 12.48
N ASN A 333 4.88 27.51 13.60
CA ASN A 333 5.00 26.86 14.90
C ASN A 333 3.81 25.91 15.18
N PRO A 334 3.96 24.57 15.15
CA PRO A 334 2.88 23.61 15.35
C PRO A 334 2.30 23.55 16.78
N ARG A 335 2.77 24.41 17.70
CA ARG A 335 2.10 24.65 18.98
C ARG A 335 0.87 25.57 18.84
N ASP A 336 0.82 26.38 17.78
CA ASP A 336 -0.38 27.12 17.35
C ASP A 336 -0.67 26.82 15.87
N PHE A 337 -1.45 25.78 15.63
CA PHE A 337 -2.04 25.48 14.34
C PHE A 337 -3.48 26.00 14.30
N LYS A 338 -3.63 27.33 14.36
CA LYS A 338 -4.91 28.05 14.49
C LYS A 338 -5.72 27.62 15.70
N GLY A 339 -5.13 27.75 16.88
CA GLY A 339 -5.72 27.39 18.18
C GLY A 339 -5.57 25.92 18.56
N ARG A 340 -4.96 25.07 17.72
CA ARG A 340 -4.70 23.65 18.00
C ARG A 340 -3.21 23.38 18.22
N ASN A 341 -2.85 22.76 19.34
CA ASN A 341 -1.49 22.35 19.66
C ASN A 341 -1.21 20.93 19.12
N LEU A 342 -0.58 20.84 17.93
CA LEU A 342 -0.29 19.54 17.31
C LEU A 342 0.79 18.75 18.08
N ILE A 343 1.70 19.42 18.79
CA ILE A 343 2.73 18.75 19.59
C ILE A 343 2.12 18.03 20.80
N GLU A 344 1.05 18.58 21.36
CA GLU A 344 0.26 17.97 22.42
C GLU A 344 -0.67 16.87 21.90
N ALA A 345 -1.30 17.07 20.74
CA ALA A 345 -2.04 16.00 20.07
C ALA A 345 -1.16 14.77 19.77
N LEU A 346 0.09 14.99 19.32
CA LEU A 346 1.06 13.91 19.09
C LEU A 346 1.55 13.23 20.39
N ARG A 347 1.28 13.78 21.59
CA ARG A 347 1.58 13.06 22.85
C ARG A 347 0.59 11.94 23.15
N ASN A 348 -0.52 11.84 22.42
CA ASN A 348 -1.43 10.68 22.48
C ASN A 348 -0.79 9.45 21.81
N ARG A 349 0.09 8.77 22.56
CA ARG A 349 0.87 7.60 22.13
C ARG A 349 0.75 6.49 23.17
N ARG A 350 1.04 5.25 22.78
CA ARG A 350 0.98 4.09 23.68
C ARG A 350 1.99 4.25 24.81
N GLY A 351 1.68 3.72 25.99
CA GLY A 351 2.56 3.75 27.18
C GLY A 351 3.91 3.05 27.04
N ASN A 352 4.19 2.39 25.91
CA ASN A 352 5.50 1.84 25.55
C ASN A 352 6.37 2.81 24.71
N GLY A 353 5.84 3.99 24.33
CA GLY A 353 6.46 4.99 23.48
C GLY A 353 6.09 4.93 21.99
N SER A 354 5.40 3.88 21.54
CA SER A 354 5.02 3.70 20.13
C SER A 354 3.68 4.34 19.76
N PHE A 355 3.52 4.60 18.47
CA PHE A 355 2.26 4.94 17.84
C PHE A 355 1.77 3.70 17.09
N GLY A 356 0.57 3.18 17.41
CA GLY A 356 0.06 1.92 16.84
C GLY A 356 0.81 0.63 17.22
N ASN A 357 2.05 0.71 17.70
CA ASN A 357 3.11 -0.33 17.57
C ASN A 357 3.73 -0.39 16.15
N ASP A 358 3.50 0.64 15.34
CA ASP A 358 4.01 0.84 13.99
C ASP A 358 5.35 1.60 14.00
N VAL A 359 6.31 1.14 13.20
CA VAL A 359 7.67 1.70 13.11
C VAL A 359 7.70 2.98 12.29
N ASN A 360 6.95 3.07 11.21
CA ASN A 360 6.94 4.23 10.30
C ASN A 360 6.33 5.45 10.98
N VAL A 361 5.13 5.30 11.57
CA VAL A 361 4.45 6.37 12.32
C VAL A 361 5.29 6.79 13.54
N THR A 362 5.90 5.83 14.25
CA THR A 362 6.77 6.17 15.39
C THR A 362 8.06 6.88 14.96
N ALA A 363 8.63 6.54 13.80
CA ALA A 363 9.79 7.23 13.24
C ALA A 363 9.46 8.66 12.78
N PHE A 364 8.37 8.87 12.04
CA PHE A 364 7.91 10.22 11.68
C PHE A 364 7.56 11.05 12.93
N ALA A 365 6.96 10.47 13.97
CA ALA A 365 6.71 11.16 15.23
C ALA A 365 8.01 11.55 15.96
N VAL A 366 9.05 10.72 15.96
CA VAL A 366 10.39 11.09 16.50
C VAL A 366 11.01 12.24 15.71
N LEU A 367 10.89 12.24 14.38
CA LEU A 367 11.34 13.36 13.53
C LEU A 367 10.54 14.64 13.84
N ALA A 368 9.22 14.54 14.00
CA ALA A 368 8.33 15.64 14.33
C ALA A 368 8.67 16.27 15.70
N PHE A 369 8.84 15.46 16.75
CA PHE A 369 9.26 15.97 18.06
C PHE A 369 10.66 16.62 18.03
N ARG A 370 11.63 16.05 17.30
CA ARG A 370 12.94 16.69 17.10
C ARG A 370 12.85 18.00 16.31
N SER A 371 11.95 18.08 15.32
CA SER A 371 11.77 19.25 14.46
C SER A 371 11.53 20.52 15.28
N VAL A 372 10.83 20.39 16.42
CA VAL A 372 10.44 21.43 17.38
C VAL A 372 11.17 21.40 18.73
N GLN A 373 12.29 20.67 18.81
CA GLN A 373 13.14 20.53 20.00
C GLN A 373 12.45 19.88 21.23
N ALA A 374 11.39 19.10 21.03
CA ALA A 374 10.73 18.31 22.09
C ALA A 374 11.54 17.05 22.42
N SER A 375 12.77 17.24 22.92
CA SER A 375 13.79 16.20 23.05
C SER A 375 13.40 15.04 23.98
N SER A 376 12.64 15.31 25.05
CA SER A 376 12.14 14.27 25.96
C SER A 376 11.11 13.35 25.29
N ASP A 377 10.14 13.93 24.57
CA ASP A 377 9.16 13.20 23.78
C ASP A 377 9.84 12.36 22.68
N ALA A 378 10.76 12.96 21.92
CA ALA A 378 11.54 12.27 20.90
C ALA A 378 12.34 11.08 21.47
N GLN A 379 13.03 11.27 22.60
CA GLN A 379 13.81 10.21 23.26
C GLN A 379 12.92 9.09 23.82
N TYR A 380 11.67 9.39 24.19
CA TYR A 380 10.74 8.37 24.67
C TYR A 380 10.32 7.40 23.56
N SER A 381 9.88 7.91 22.41
CA SER A 381 9.53 7.08 21.24
C SER A 381 10.75 6.42 20.58
N LEU A 382 11.91 7.08 20.58
CA LEU A 382 13.16 6.52 20.08
C LEU A 382 13.63 5.29 20.88
N LYS A 383 13.44 5.28 22.21
CA LYS A 383 13.73 4.10 23.06
C LYS A 383 12.90 2.88 22.67
N TRP A 384 11.71 3.06 22.11
CA TRP A 384 10.92 1.97 21.54
C TRP A 384 11.48 1.52 20.18
N LEU A 385 11.84 2.45 19.29
CA LEU A 385 12.44 2.11 17.98
C LEU A 385 13.68 1.23 18.12
N TYR A 386 14.59 1.52 19.06
CA TYR A 386 15.74 0.64 19.31
C TYR A 386 15.35 -0.78 19.78
N LYS A 387 14.26 -0.91 20.54
CA LYS A 387 13.71 -2.22 20.97
C LYS A 387 12.91 -2.94 19.88
N ALA A 388 12.64 -2.25 18.76
CA ALA A 388 11.99 -2.81 17.57
C ALA A 388 13.00 -3.19 16.47
N GLN A 389 14.30 -2.92 16.64
CA GLN A 389 15.32 -3.37 15.68
C GLN A 389 15.52 -4.89 15.81
N ASN A 390 15.31 -5.61 14.71
CA ASN A 390 15.47 -7.06 14.66
C ASN A 390 16.95 -7.47 14.74
N GLU A 391 17.23 -8.76 15.00
CA GLU A 391 18.59 -9.30 15.10
C GLU A 391 19.41 -9.13 13.80
N ASN A 392 18.75 -9.21 12.64
CA ASN A 392 19.36 -8.96 11.33
C ASN A 392 19.73 -7.48 11.08
N GLY A 393 19.30 -6.55 11.94
CA GLY A 393 19.61 -5.12 11.84
C GLY A 393 18.53 -4.26 11.18
N GLY A 394 17.54 -4.84 10.51
CA GLY A 394 16.40 -4.12 9.96
C GLY A 394 15.27 -3.88 10.96
N TRP A 395 14.21 -3.24 10.48
CA TRP A 395 12.89 -3.14 11.13
C TRP A 395 11.82 -3.66 10.17
N GLY A 396 10.78 -4.30 10.72
CA GLY A 396 9.51 -4.50 10.02
C GLY A 396 8.50 -3.40 10.36
N ILE A 397 7.36 -3.38 9.67
CA ILE A 397 6.28 -2.38 9.89
C ILE A 397 5.83 -2.26 11.36
N ALA A 398 5.91 -3.34 12.14
CA ALA A 398 5.67 -3.34 13.56
C ALA A 398 6.85 -3.97 14.31
N LYS A 399 6.97 -3.71 15.62
CA LYS A 399 7.93 -4.45 16.46
C LYS A 399 7.67 -5.96 16.34
N ASP A 400 8.76 -6.72 16.21
CA ASP A 400 8.82 -8.18 16.04
C ASP A 400 8.23 -8.71 14.72
N ALA A 401 7.88 -7.84 13.78
CA ALA A 401 7.60 -8.22 12.39
C ALA A 401 8.90 -8.42 11.60
N ASN A 402 8.84 -9.25 10.54
CA ASN A 402 9.95 -9.46 9.60
C ASN A 402 10.46 -8.13 9.05
N SER A 403 11.79 -7.97 9.01
CA SER A 403 12.41 -6.76 8.48
C SER A 403 12.05 -6.51 7.01
N ASP A 404 11.86 -5.24 6.65
CA ASP A 404 11.40 -4.80 5.34
C ASP A 404 12.14 -3.50 4.92
N SER A 405 12.13 -3.12 3.63
CA SER A 405 12.92 -1.96 3.15
C SER A 405 12.40 -0.62 3.66
N ASP A 406 11.09 -0.52 3.82
CA ASP A 406 10.38 0.75 3.96
C ASP A 406 10.42 1.16 5.43
N SER A 407 10.16 0.19 6.32
CA SER A 407 10.28 0.35 7.76
C SER A 407 11.74 0.46 8.21
N THR A 408 12.67 -0.24 7.54
CA THR A 408 14.11 -0.02 7.82
C THR A 408 14.57 1.35 7.35
N GLY A 409 14.20 1.81 6.15
CA GLY A 409 14.55 3.14 5.64
C GLY A 409 13.96 4.26 6.48
N THR A 410 12.70 4.13 6.89
CA THR A 410 12.01 5.12 7.73
C THR A 410 12.56 5.15 9.17
N ALA A 411 12.82 3.99 9.77
CA ALA A 411 13.54 3.93 11.05
C ALA A 411 14.96 4.52 10.95
N LEU A 412 15.65 4.32 9.82
CA LEU A 412 16.99 4.86 9.57
C LEU A 412 17.01 6.40 9.50
N MET A 413 15.91 7.06 9.11
CA MET A 413 15.78 8.51 9.29
C MET A 413 15.74 8.93 10.76
N ALA A 414 15.12 8.13 11.63
CA ALA A 414 14.82 8.49 13.02
C ALA A 414 15.89 8.06 14.04
N ILE A 415 16.70 7.03 13.80
CA ILE A 415 17.70 6.57 14.78
C ILE A 415 18.93 7.49 14.88
N THR A 416 19.57 7.50 16.05
CA THR A 416 20.75 8.32 16.39
C THR A 416 21.80 7.46 17.09
N GLY A 417 22.57 6.69 16.31
CA GLY A 417 23.63 5.85 16.86
C GLY A 417 24.23 4.93 15.81
N GLU A 418 25.54 5.05 15.60
CA GLU A 418 26.23 4.44 14.45
C GLU A 418 26.10 2.91 14.42
N LYS A 419 26.16 2.22 15.57
CA LYS A 419 25.97 0.76 15.64
C LYS A 419 24.59 0.31 15.17
N ALA A 420 23.54 1.09 15.44
CA ALA A 420 22.19 0.77 14.97
C ALA A 420 22.03 1.08 13.47
N ALA A 421 22.58 2.21 13.02
CA ALA A 421 22.56 2.62 11.62
C ALA A 421 23.37 1.69 10.71
N ASN A 422 24.60 1.33 11.07
CA ASN A 422 25.44 0.42 10.27
C ASN A 422 24.82 -0.99 10.18
N ARG A 423 24.10 -1.47 11.22
CA ARG A 423 23.29 -2.70 11.15
C ARG A 423 22.12 -2.59 10.16
N ALA A 424 21.41 -1.47 10.18
CA ALA A 424 20.32 -1.19 9.24
C ALA A 424 20.81 -1.14 7.78
N ILE A 425 21.93 -0.45 7.57
CA ILE A 425 22.60 -0.29 6.27
C ILE A 425 23.10 -1.65 5.75
N GLY A 426 23.65 -2.51 6.62
CA GLY A 426 24.04 -3.87 6.27
C GLY A 426 22.86 -4.78 5.89
N TYR A 427 21.73 -4.67 6.61
CA TYR A 427 20.48 -5.32 6.20
C TYR A 427 20.00 -4.83 4.82
N LEU A 428 20.02 -3.50 4.60
CA LEU A 428 19.61 -2.88 3.35
C LEU A 428 20.50 -3.31 2.17
N ASP A 429 21.83 -3.31 2.29
CA ASP A 429 22.70 -3.89 1.26
C ASP A 429 22.30 -5.34 0.96
N GLY A 430 22.08 -6.15 2.00
CA GLY A 430 21.65 -7.55 1.85
C GLY A 430 20.36 -7.72 1.03
N ILE A 431 19.41 -6.78 1.10
CA ILE A 431 18.13 -6.85 0.38
C ILE A 431 18.02 -6.02 -0.89
N GLN A 432 19.00 -5.15 -1.21
CA GLN A 432 18.98 -4.31 -2.42
C GLN A 432 18.93 -5.17 -3.68
N LYS A 433 18.09 -4.80 -4.65
CA LYS A 433 17.83 -5.62 -5.84
C LYS A 433 18.84 -5.32 -6.95
N LYS A 434 18.97 -6.24 -7.93
CA LYS A 434 19.89 -6.10 -9.09
C LYS A 434 19.65 -4.86 -9.97
N SER A 435 18.50 -4.20 -9.81
CA SER A 435 18.17 -2.93 -10.46
C SER A 435 18.74 -1.69 -9.75
N GLY A 436 19.30 -1.85 -8.54
CA GLY A 436 19.71 -0.77 -7.64
C GLY A 436 18.60 -0.34 -6.66
N GLY A 437 17.33 -0.59 -7.00
CA GLY A 437 16.18 -0.21 -6.18
C GLY A 437 15.90 -1.13 -4.99
N PHE A 438 14.97 -0.67 -4.16
CA PHE A 438 14.40 -1.36 -3.00
C PHE A 438 12.92 -1.69 -3.23
N GLY A 439 12.39 -2.60 -2.42
CA GLY A 439 11.03 -3.08 -2.59
C GLY A 439 10.71 -4.30 -1.73
N ASN A 440 9.56 -4.21 -1.07
CA ASN A 440 9.00 -5.27 -0.24
C ASN A 440 8.35 -6.38 -1.10
N SER A 441 8.33 -7.60 -0.57
CA SER A 441 7.81 -8.83 -1.24
C SER A 441 8.43 -9.14 -2.63
N GLY A 442 9.53 -8.48 -3.01
CA GLY A 442 10.17 -8.58 -4.33
C GLY A 442 9.82 -7.46 -5.30
N ASN A 443 8.77 -6.68 -5.02
CA ASN A 443 8.26 -5.64 -5.91
C ASN A 443 9.06 -4.34 -5.76
N VAL A 444 10.11 -4.22 -6.57
CA VAL A 444 10.96 -3.01 -6.62
C VAL A 444 10.12 -1.81 -7.04
N ASN A 445 10.16 -0.75 -6.24
CA ASN A 445 9.34 0.44 -6.46
C ASN A 445 10.02 1.72 -5.94
N SER A 446 9.53 2.86 -6.41
CA SER A 446 10.10 4.18 -6.13
C SER A 446 9.87 4.67 -4.69
N GLN A 447 8.77 4.28 -4.03
CA GLN A 447 8.50 4.67 -2.65
C GLN A 447 9.47 3.98 -1.67
N SER A 448 9.60 2.65 -1.75
CA SER A 448 10.58 1.87 -1.01
C SER A 448 12.01 2.39 -1.23
N THR A 449 12.36 2.71 -2.47
CA THR A 449 13.69 3.22 -2.82
C THR A 449 13.93 4.63 -2.25
N GLY A 450 12.94 5.52 -2.33
CA GLY A 450 13.02 6.88 -1.78
C GLY A 450 13.15 6.92 -0.26
N LEU A 451 12.40 6.08 0.47
CA LEU A 451 12.50 5.95 1.92
C LEU A 451 13.90 5.47 2.37
N VAL A 452 14.49 4.52 1.65
CA VAL A 452 15.86 4.05 1.92
C VAL A 452 16.90 5.13 1.62
N MET A 453 16.75 5.88 0.53
CA MET A 453 17.64 7.01 0.22
C MET A 453 17.55 8.11 1.28
N GLN A 454 16.35 8.48 1.73
CA GLN A 454 16.16 9.41 2.84
C GLN A 454 16.82 8.93 4.15
N GLY A 455 16.67 7.65 4.48
CA GLY A 455 17.36 7.04 5.63
C GLY A 455 18.89 7.11 5.53
N LEU A 456 19.46 6.79 4.36
CA LEU A 456 20.90 6.89 4.11
C LEU A 456 21.42 8.33 4.27
N VAL A 457 20.72 9.30 3.68
CA VAL A 457 21.05 10.73 3.75
C VAL A 457 20.97 11.26 5.19
N ALA A 458 19.97 10.82 5.97
CA ALA A 458 19.85 11.18 7.39
C ALA A 458 21.02 10.66 8.25
N GLN A 459 21.72 9.60 7.83
CA GLN A 459 22.94 9.08 8.45
C GLN A 459 24.23 9.60 7.78
N GLY A 460 24.14 10.71 7.03
CA GLY A 460 25.28 11.34 6.37
C GLY A 460 25.91 10.51 5.25
N ARG A 461 25.19 9.54 4.67
CA ARG A 461 25.62 8.77 3.50
C ARG A 461 25.09 9.42 2.23
N GLY A 462 25.84 9.36 1.13
CA GLY A 462 25.35 9.84 -0.17
C GLY A 462 24.20 8.99 -0.72
N VAL A 463 23.38 9.55 -1.60
CA VAL A 463 22.26 8.84 -2.27
C VAL A 463 22.71 7.59 -3.04
N ASN A 464 23.97 7.56 -3.46
CA ASN A 464 24.59 6.47 -4.22
C ASN A 464 25.33 5.42 -3.36
N TYR A 465 25.24 5.51 -2.02
CA TYR A 465 26.07 4.74 -1.10
C TYR A 465 25.84 3.21 -1.16
N LEU A 466 24.60 2.75 -1.37
CA LEU A 466 24.29 1.33 -1.58
C LEU A 466 24.20 1.00 -3.07
N LYS A 467 24.97 0.01 -3.51
CA LYS A 467 25.18 -0.29 -4.93
C LYS A 467 25.19 -1.81 -5.21
N LYS A 468 24.21 -2.30 -5.97
CA LYS A 468 24.10 -3.71 -6.39
C LYS A 468 24.32 -3.85 -7.89
N ASN A 469 25.20 -4.77 -8.30
CA ASN A 469 25.52 -5.04 -9.71
C ASN A 469 25.84 -3.77 -10.53
N GLY A 470 26.54 -2.81 -9.91
CA GLY A 470 26.88 -1.54 -10.54
C GLY A 470 25.79 -0.45 -10.50
N LYS A 471 24.59 -0.74 -9.99
CA LYS A 471 23.45 0.20 -9.90
C LYS A 471 23.13 0.61 -8.46
N THR A 472 22.78 1.87 -8.28
CA THR A 472 22.46 2.51 -6.99
C THR A 472 20.95 2.68 -6.79
N ALA A 473 20.55 3.12 -5.59
CA ALA A 473 19.17 3.52 -5.32
C ALA A 473 18.70 4.67 -6.23
N ALA A 474 19.57 5.66 -6.47
CA ALA A 474 19.24 6.79 -7.35
C ALA A 474 19.11 6.36 -8.81
N ASP A 475 19.99 5.49 -9.33
CA ASP A 475 19.88 4.94 -10.70
C ASP A 475 18.51 4.31 -10.96
N TYR A 476 17.93 3.65 -9.94
CA TYR A 476 16.58 3.12 -10.03
C TYR A 476 15.53 4.23 -10.11
N LEU A 477 15.50 5.21 -9.18
CA LEU A 477 14.54 6.32 -9.23
C LEU A 477 14.64 7.11 -10.55
N LEU A 478 15.86 7.37 -11.03
CA LEU A 478 16.11 8.06 -12.29
C LEU A 478 15.56 7.27 -13.48
N SER A 479 15.63 5.93 -13.46
CA SER A 479 15.01 5.08 -14.48
C SER A 479 13.48 5.03 -14.44
N MET A 480 12.86 5.52 -13.35
CA MET A 480 11.41 5.66 -13.19
C MET A 480 10.92 7.10 -13.45
N GLN A 481 11.81 8.07 -13.59
CA GLN A 481 11.45 9.43 -13.98
C GLN A 481 11.13 9.51 -15.48
N GLN A 482 9.99 10.12 -15.81
CA GLN A 482 9.54 10.37 -17.18
C GLN A 482 10.04 11.73 -17.70
N GLU A 483 9.84 11.98 -19.00
CA GLU A 483 10.22 13.23 -19.66
C GLU A 483 9.51 14.47 -19.07
N ASP A 484 8.26 14.31 -18.60
CA ASP A 484 7.51 15.37 -17.92
C ASP A 484 8.03 15.70 -16.51
N GLY A 485 8.98 14.92 -15.98
CA GLY A 485 9.55 15.03 -14.64
C GLY A 485 8.88 14.15 -13.58
N SER A 486 7.70 13.58 -13.85
CA SER A 486 7.00 12.68 -12.93
C SER A 486 7.79 11.38 -12.68
N ILE A 487 7.57 10.75 -11.53
CA ILE A 487 8.24 9.50 -11.15
C ILE A 487 7.18 8.40 -10.99
N TYR A 488 7.33 7.32 -11.75
CA TYR A 488 6.42 6.17 -11.71
C TYR A 488 6.66 5.30 -10.48
N TYR A 489 5.61 4.63 -10.00
CA TYR A 489 5.69 3.70 -8.86
C TYR A 489 6.67 2.57 -9.15
N ALA A 490 6.54 1.95 -10.33
CA ALA A 490 7.48 0.97 -10.86
C ALA A 490 7.47 1.06 -12.41
N LYS A 491 8.27 0.23 -13.09
CA LYS A 491 8.27 0.20 -14.56
C LYS A 491 6.85 -0.12 -15.05
N ASP A 492 6.36 0.67 -16.00
CA ASP A 492 5.03 0.54 -16.60
C ASP A 492 3.85 0.63 -15.59
N ASN A 493 4.07 1.23 -14.41
CA ASN A 493 3.08 1.35 -13.35
C ASN A 493 3.18 2.71 -12.64
N ASP A 494 2.14 3.54 -12.74
CA ASP A 494 2.10 4.92 -12.27
C ASP A 494 1.16 5.18 -11.09
N VAL A 495 0.72 4.13 -10.37
CA VAL A 495 -0.21 4.30 -9.24
C VAL A 495 0.28 5.33 -8.21
N THR A 496 -0.62 6.19 -7.75
CA THR A 496 -0.31 7.28 -6.80
C THR A 496 0.79 8.24 -7.29
N ARG A 497 0.86 8.51 -8.60
CA ARG A 497 1.92 9.29 -9.28
C ARG A 497 2.36 10.55 -8.54
N VAL A 498 1.45 11.30 -7.91
CA VAL A 498 1.78 12.53 -7.17
C VAL A 498 2.54 12.21 -5.87
N TRP A 499 2.07 11.23 -5.09
CA TRP A 499 2.77 10.73 -3.90
C TRP A 499 4.16 10.21 -4.27
N VAL A 500 4.25 9.32 -5.27
CA VAL A 500 5.53 8.74 -5.71
C VAL A 500 6.51 9.83 -6.13
N THR A 501 6.04 10.82 -6.89
CA THR A 501 6.88 11.94 -7.33
C THR A 501 7.32 12.81 -6.14
N ALA A 502 6.46 13.04 -5.13
CA ALA A 502 6.83 13.82 -3.95
C ALA A 502 7.92 13.14 -3.08
N ASP A 503 7.74 11.85 -2.75
CA ASP A 503 8.74 11.09 -1.99
C ASP A 503 10.05 10.94 -2.80
N GLY A 504 9.95 10.65 -4.10
CA GLY A 504 11.09 10.52 -5.01
C GLY A 504 11.86 11.82 -5.23
N THR A 505 11.16 12.97 -5.33
CA THR A 505 11.79 14.31 -5.40
C THR A 505 12.61 14.58 -4.15
N THR A 506 12.02 14.32 -2.98
CA THR A 506 12.66 14.53 -1.68
C THR A 506 13.91 13.66 -1.54
N ALA A 507 13.87 12.42 -2.03
CA ALA A 507 15.02 11.51 -2.09
C ALA A 507 16.12 11.97 -3.06
N LEU A 508 15.77 12.32 -4.31
CA LEU A 508 16.73 12.76 -5.34
C LEU A 508 17.40 14.09 -4.99
N ALA A 509 16.70 14.99 -4.30
CA ALA A 509 17.24 16.25 -3.79
C ALA A 509 18.29 16.09 -2.67
N GLY A 510 18.44 14.89 -2.08
CA GLY A 510 19.51 14.57 -1.13
C GLY A 510 19.47 15.36 0.18
N LYS A 511 18.31 15.90 0.57
CA LYS A 511 18.12 16.60 1.87
C LYS A 511 17.30 15.73 2.83
N PRO A 512 17.77 15.45 4.06
CA PRO A 512 17.03 14.62 5.00
C PRO A 512 15.88 15.38 5.66
N LEU A 513 14.81 14.66 6.04
CA LEU A 513 13.82 15.18 6.97
C LEU A 513 14.42 15.33 8.40
N PRO A 514 14.06 16.39 9.16
CA PRO A 514 13.12 17.46 8.82
C PRO A 514 13.78 18.59 8.00
N ILE A 515 13.18 18.91 6.85
CA ILE A 515 13.64 20.01 5.98
C ILE A 515 13.26 21.37 6.60
N ALA A 516 14.16 22.35 6.48
CA ALA A 516 13.92 23.74 6.91
C ALA A 516 13.21 24.55 5.82
N ALA A 517 12.51 25.62 6.20
CA ALA A 517 11.88 26.53 5.26
C ALA A 517 12.92 27.20 4.33
N PRO A 518 12.74 27.13 3.00
CA PRO A 518 13.51 27.95 2.07
C PRO A 518 13.17 29.44 2.23
N ALA A 519 14.00 30.30 1.65
CA ALA A 519 13.62 31.70 1.44
C ALA A 519 12.32 31.79 0.64
N ARG A 520 11.54 32.85 0.87
CA ARG A 520 10.39 33.18 0.02
C ARG A 520 10.88 33.69 -1.34
N GLU A 521 10.07 33.52 -2.37
CA GLU A 521 10.24 34.28 -3.61
C GLU A 521 9.93 35.77 -3.29
N ASP A 522 10.90 36.66 -3.52
CA ASP A 522 10.76 38.08 -3.17
C ASP A 522 9.65 38.73 -4.02
N ASN A 523 8.51 39.00 -3.39
CA ASN A 523 7.41 39.75 -4.00
C ASN A 523 7.71 41.27 -3.93
N SER A 524 8.89 41.67 -4.39
CA SER A 524 9.22 43.06 -4.68
C SER A 524 8.49 43.46 -5.97
N ASP A 525 7.30 44.04 -5.81
CA ASP A 525 6.46 44.53 -6.89
C ASP A 525 7.12 45.73 -7.60
N THR A 526 7.99 45.45 -8.57
CA THR A 526 8.62 46.47 -9.43
C THR A 526 7.81 46.68 -10.71
N GLY A 527 6.59 47.22 -10.54
CA GLY A 527 5.95 47.96 -11.62
C GLY A 527 6.86 49.10 -12.10
N ASN A 528 6.87 49.36 -13.40
CA ASN A 528 7.75 50.32 -14.09
C ASN A 528 9.27 50.14 -13.87
N ASN A 529 9.95 49.59 -14.89
CA ASN A 529 10.49 50.53 -15.88
C ASN A 529 10.64 49.90 -17.28
N SER A 530 10.00 50.50 -18.28
CA SER A 530 10.25 50.20 -19.70
C SER A 530 11.49 50.96 -20.18
N GLY A 531 12.67 50.51 -19.75
CA GLY A 531 13.98 51.02 -20.20
C GLY A 531 14.69 50.01 -21.07
N GLY A 532 14.78 50.27 -22.38
CA GLY A 532 15.40 49.35 -23.33
C GLY A 532 16.93 49.42 -23.32
N ALA A 533 17.59 48.26 -23.29
CA ALA A 533 18.98 48.09 -23.68
C ALA A 533 19.12 46.76 -24.45
N THR A 534 19.71 46.81 -25.64
CA THR A 534 20.04 45.62 -26.44
C THR A 534 21.26 44.89 -25.86
N PRO A 535 21.41 43.57 -26.10
CA PRO A 535 22.53 42.81 -25.57
C PRO A 535 23.81 43.12 -26.36
N ASP A 536 24.89 43.41 -25.64
CA ASP A 536 26.26 43.30 -26.16
C ASP A 536 26.93 42.04 -25.59
N SER A 537 27.68 41.37 -26.46
CA SER A 537 28.42 40.16 -26.14
C SER A 537 29.92 40.44 -26.15
N ASP A 538 30.64 40.06 -25.09
CA ASP A 538 32.01 39.58 -25.26
C ASP A 538 32.43 38.56 -24.20
N SER A 539 33.52 37.89 -24.53
CA SER A 539 34.28 36.88 -23.82
C SER A 539 35.20 37.46 -22.73
N GLY A 540 35.65 36.62 -21.80
CA GLY A 540 36.63 37.01 -20.78
C GLY A 540 37.02 35.85 -19.87
N THR A 541 38.28 35.42 -19.92
CA THR A 541 38.81 34.30 -19.12
C THR A 541 39.53 34.79 -17.86
N SER A 542 39.59 33.93 -16.83
CA SER A 542 40.35 34.11 -15.56
C SER A 542 39.78 35.16 -14.58
N GLY A 543 39.95 35.04 -13.27
CA GLY A 543 40.52 33.94 -12.48
C GLY A 543 41.60 34.38 -11.50
N SER A 544 41.27 34.55 -10.21
CA SER A 544 42.25 34.58 -9.12
C SER A 544 41.63 34.28 -7.75
N THR A 545 42.49 33.85 -6.82
CA THR A 545 42.24 33.62 -5.39
C THR A 545 42.63 34.83 -4.55
N SER A 546 42.02 34.99 -3.36
CA SER A 546 42.61 35.46 -2.07
C SER A 546 41.47 35.72 -1.07
N THR A 547 41.31 34.97 0.03
CA THR A 547 41.98 34.99 1.36
C THR A 547 41.69 36.19 2.27
N GLY A 548 41.23 35.91 3.50
CA GLY A 548 41.11 36.87 4.61
C GLY A 548 39.73 37.54 4.72
N GLY A 549 39.05 37.63 5.87
CA GLY A 549 39.26 36.96 7.17
C GLY A 549 39.51 37.91 8.35
N THR A 550 38.47 38.17 9.16
CA THR A 550 38.61 38.83 10.49
C THR A 550 37.47 38.43 11.44
N THR A 551 37.67 38.62 12.74
CA THR A 551 36.82 38.13 13.83
C THR A 551 36.12 39.24 14.62
N ILE A 552 34.87 38.98 15.01
CA ILE A 552 34.25 39.20 16.35
C ILE A 552 34.84 40.36 17.22
N PRO A 553 34.00 41.33 17.61
CA PRO A 553 33.57 41.34 19.02
C PRO A 553 32.04 41.46 19.21
N ALA A 554 31.59 41.25 20.46
CA ALA A 554 30.18 41.33 20.88
C ALA A 554 30.01 42.27 22.08
N GLY A 555 28.77 42.71 22.32
CA GLY A 555 28.37 43.64 23.40
C GLY A 555 27.89 44.99 22.85
N SER A 556 27.05 45.75 23.55
CA SER A 556 26.32 45.49 24.81
C SER A 556 25.17 46.51 24.98
N LEU A 557 24.47 46.49 26.14
CA LEU A 557 23.36 47.39 26.56
C LEU A 557 22.02 47.13 25.82
N ALA A 558 20.82 47.03 26.41
CA ALA A 558 20.22 47.32 27.73
C ALA A 558 19.45 48.66 27.87
N GLY A 559 18.22 48.57 28.41
CA GLY A 559 17.38 49.70 28.83
C GLY A 559 16.36 50.20 27.79
N GLY A 560 15.12 50.51 28.21
CA GLY A 560 14.13 51.12 27.31
C GLY A 560 12.64 50.87 27.60
N SER A 561 12.18 50.97 28.85
CA SER A 561 10.75 50.86 29.18
C SER A 561 10.08 52.23 29.35
N THR A 562 9.20 52.61 28.41
CA THR A 562 8.24 53.71 28.59
C THR A 562 6.91 53.34 27.91
N GLY A 563 5.83 53.29 28.68
CA GLY A 563 4.47 53.25 28.14
C GLY A 563 3.77 54.58 28.42
N THR A 564 2.79 54.94 27.58
CA THR A 564 1.84 56.00 27.89
C THR A 564 0.45 55.57 27.44
N ALA A 565 -0.53 55.66 28.32
CA ALA A 565 -1.95 55.56 27.98
C ALA A 565 -2.58 56.96 27.96
N SER A 566 -3.69 57.12 27.25
CA SER A 566 -4.52 58.33 27.31
C SER A 566 -6.00 57.94 27.30
N THR A 567 -6.80 58.65 28.08
CA THR A 567 -8.19 58.29 28.44
C THR A 567 -9.20 59.32 27.92
N GLY A 568 -10.42 58.86 27.59
CA GLY A 568 -11.60 59.69 27.35
C GLY A 568 -12.87 58.92 27.76
N THR A 569 -13.93 59.59 28.23
CA THR A 569 -14.96 58.93 29.07
C THR A 569 -16.38 59.48 28.91
N GLY A 570 -17.39 58.59 29.02
CA GLY A 570 -18.81 58.90 29.24
C GLY A 570 -19.70 59.00 27.98
N GLY A 571 -21.00 58.65 28.00
CA GLY A 571 -21.76 57.90 29.03
C GLY A 571 -23.29 58.13 29.04
N SER A 572 -24.07 57.06 29.35
CA SER A 572 -25.53 57.06 29.68
C SER A 572 -26.53 57.38 28.54
N SER A 573 -27.82 56.97 28.52
CA SER A 573 -28.61 55.93 29.25
C SER A 573 -30.05 55.82 28.69
N GLY A 574 -30.77 54.71 28.96
CA GLY A 574 -32.21 54.49 28.62
C GLY A 574 -32.46 53.19 27.82
N VAL A 575 -33.13 52.09 28.26
CA VAL A 575 -34.03 51.77 29.41
C VAL A 575 -35.44 52.37 29.27
N ILE A 576 -36.57 51.63 29.40
CA ILE A 576 -36.81 50.22 29.83
C ILE A 576 -36.97 49.25 28.61
N ASP A 577 -37.88 48.27 28.38
CA ASP A 577 -39.04 47.68 29.11
C ASP A 577 -39.31 46.18 28.70
N SER A 578 -40.55 45.69 28.86
CA SER A 578 -40.94 44.27 29.07
C SER A 578 -42.05 43.75 28.12
N GLY A 579 -42.25 42.42 27.98
CA GLY A 579 -43.35 41.84 27.18
C GLY A 579 -43.47 40.31 27.18
N ASN A 580 -43.96 39.71 28.27
CA ASN A 580 -43.90 38.27 28.56
C ASN A 580 -44.96 37.35 27.87
N SER A 581 -44.62 36.06 27.75
CA SER A 581 -45.50 34.86 27.65
C SER A 581 -46.48 34.60 26.49
N ALA A 582 -46.09 33.63 25.65
CA ALA A 582 -46.66 32.26 25.57
C ALA A 582 -48.11 31.94 25.09
N ASN A 583 -48.16 30.91 24.21
CA ASN A 583 -49.03 29.71 24.23
C ASN A 583 -50.16 29.55 23.18
N GLN A 584 -50.11 28.40 22.47
CA GLN A 584 -51.19 27.60 21.81
C GLN A 584 -52.33 28.28 21.00
N GLY A 585 -52.61 27.75 19.80
CA GLY A 585 -53.84 28.09 19.04
C GLY A 585 -53.98 27.34 17.70
N ASN A 586 -54.65 26.18 17.72
CA ASN A 586 -54.80 25.26 16.59
C ASN A 586 -55.87 25.69 15.54
N GLY A 587 -55.70 25.27 14.28
CA GLY A 587 -56.75 25.24 13.23
C GLY A 587 -56.78 26.40 12.22
N ALA A 588 -57.18 26.30 10.94
CA ALA A 588 -57.38 25.23 9.93
C ALA A 588 -58.55 25.63 9.00
N ASN A 589 -58.44 25.30 7.70
CA ASN A 589 -59.46 25.46 6.63
C ASN A 589 -59.91 26.89 6.25
N GLY A 590 -60.39 27.07 5.01
CA GLY A 590 -60.92 28.35 4.53
C GLY A 590 -61.52 28.34 3.12
N GLY A 591 -60.70 28.55 2.09
CA GLY A 591 -61.04 28.38 0.67
C GLY A 591 -62.03 29.37 0.00
N GLN A 592 -61.92 29.48 -1.34
CA GLN A 592 -62.90 30.05 -2.29
C GLN A 592 -63.14 31.59 -2.24
N ASN A 593 -63.50 32.29 -3.33
CA ASN A 593 -63.42 32.09 -4.80
C ASN A 593 -63.71 33.44 -5.53
N GLN A 594 -63.73 33.46 -6.87
CA GLN A 594 -64.14 34.54 -7.80
C GLN A 594 -63.09 35.66 -8.06
N GLY A 595 -62.84 36.16 -9.28
CA GLY A 595 -63.07 35.56 -10.62
C GLY A 595 -63.89 36.40 -11.64
N THR A 596 -63.19 37.14 -12.50
CA THR A 596 -63.60 37.75 -13.81
C THR A 596 -62.32 38.25 -14.53
N GLY A 597 -62.17 38.34 -15.86
CA GLY A 597 -63.04 38.03 -17.01
C GLY A 597 -62.28 38.21 -18.36
N ASP A 598 -62.90 37.80 -19.48
CA ASP A 598 -62.35 37.66 -20.86
C ASP A 598 -61.84 38.99 -21.51
N SER A 599 -61.04 39.08 -22.60
CA SER A 599 -60.75 38.20 -23.78
C SER A 599 -59.25 38.32 -24.22
N SER A 600 -58.70 38.09 -25.45
CA SER A 600 -59.19 37.83 -26.83
C SER A 600 -58.10 37.32 -27.82
N VAL A 601 -58.50 36.47 -28.79
CA VAL A 601 -58.04 36.34 -30.22
C VAL A 601 -56.59 35.90 -30.57
N THR A 602 -56.51 34.99 -31.56
CA THR A 602 -55.32 34.53 -32.32
C THR A 602 -55.53 34.74 -33.84
N PRO A 603 -54.47 34.72 -34.69
CA PRO A 603 -54.17 33.48 -35.44
C PRO A 603 -52.67 33.22 -35.73
N SER A 604 -52.36 32.08 -36.36
CA SER A 604 -51.01 31.46 -36.39
C SER A 604 -50.33 31.44 -37.78
N THR A 605 -48.99 31.44 -37.82
CA THR A 605 -48.22 30.85 -38.94
C THR A 605 -46.79 30.42 -38.55
N ALA A 606 -46.36 29.25 -39.09
CA ALA A 606 -45.00 28.75 -39.26
C ALA A 606 -44.09 28.43 -38.03
N THR A 607 -43.38 27.30 -38.15
CA THR A 607 -42.24 26.79 -37.35
C THR A 607 -41.30 26.04 -38.34
N PRO A 608 -40.10 25.51 -37.99
CA PRO A 608 -39.37 25.45 -36.72
C PRO A 608 -37.89 25.91 -36.88
N PRO A 609 -36.87 25.45 -36.10
CA PRO A 609 -36.77 25.25 -34.65
C PRO A 609 -35.61 26.04 -34.00
N THR A 610 -35.64 26.29 -32.69
CA THR A 610 -34.44 26.21 -31.84
C THR A 610 -34.84 25.79 -30.42
N SER A 611 -34.13 24.86 -29.81
CA SER A 611 -34.42 24.30 -28.48
C SER A 611 -33.43 24.80 -27.43
N THR A 612 -33.93 25.15 -26.23
CA THR A 612 -33.10 25.41 -25.03
C THR A 612 -33.95 25.26 -23.75
N THR A 613 -34.53 24.08 -23.53
CA THR A 613 -35.08 23.73 -22.22
C THR A 613 -33.95 23.32 -21.27
N PHE A 614 -33.72 24.12 -20.22
CA PHE A 614 -32.86 23.73 -19.11
C PHE A 614 -33.44 22.49 -18.40
N PRO A 615 -32.60 21.51 -18.01
CA PRO A 615 -33.08 20.39 -17.20
C PRO A 615 -33.48 20.89 -15.81
N VAL A 616 -34.71 20.59 -15.39
CA VAL A 616 -35.14 20.82 -14.00
C VAL A 616 -34.36 19.86 -13.11
N VAL A 617 -33.57 20.41 -12.18
CA VAL A 617 -32.90 19.62 -11.14
C VAL A 617 -33.98 19.11 -10.18
N PRO A 618 -34.08 17.79 -9.92
CA PRO A 618 -35.00 17.27 -8.91
C PRO A 618 -34.65 17.83 -7.53
N GLU A 619 -35.67 18.22 -6.77
CA GLU A 619 -35.49 18.69 -5.40
C GLU A 619 -34.93 17.55 -4.52
N ALA A 620 -34.06 17.89 -3.57
CA ALA A 620 -33.37 16.88 -2.76
C ALA A 620 -34.38 16.09 -1.89
N PRO A 621 -34.23 14.76 -1.76
CA PRO A 621 -35.11 13.97 -0.90
C PRO A 621 -35.01 14.45 0.55
N SER A 622 -36.15 14.67 1.19
CA SER A 622 -36.21 15.17 2.57
C SER A 622 -35.62 14.19 3.58
N ASP A 623 -35.24 14.69 4.76
CA ASP A 623 -34.62 13.89 5.82
C ASP A 623 -35.45 12.65 6.22
N ALA A 624 -36.79 12.71 6.08
CA ALA A 624 -37.67 11.56 6.30
C ALA A 624 -37.53 10.47 5.23
N VAL A 625 -37.22 10.83 3.98
CA VAL A 625 -36.95 9.88 2.87
C VAL A 625 -35.54 9.30 3.02
N LEU A 626 -34.57 10.10 3.48
CA LEU A 626 -33.22 9.63 3.81
C LEU A 626 -33.24 8.66 5.01
N ALA A 627 -33.93 9.00 6.10
CA ALA A 627 -34.11 8.09 7.24
C ALA A 627 -34.86 6.80 6.85
N ALA A 628 -35.77 6.85 5.87
CA ALA A 628 -36.44 5.66 5.35
C ALA A 628 -35.52 4.76 4.50
N SER A 629 -34.47 5.28 3.88
CA SER A 629 -33.48 4.46 3.16
C SER A 629 -32.43 3.86 4.12
N GLU A 630 -32.04 4.57 5.17
CA GLU A 630 -31.22 4.03 6.26
C GLU A 630 -31.96 2.95 7.07
N ALA A 631 -33.30 3.00 7.10
CA ALA A 631 -34.18 1.97 7.67
C ALA A 631 -34.41 0.74 6.75
N GLY A 632 -33.56 0.54 5.73
CA GLY A 632 -33.58 -0.65 4.89
C GLY A 632 -33.52 -1.97 5.69
N PRO A 633 -34.08 -3.08 5.18
CA PRO A 633 -34.21 -4.32 5.93
C PRO A 633 -32.84 -4.88 6.31
N GLN A 634 -32.53 -4.87 7.62
CA GLN A 634 -31.28 -5.36 8.19
C GLN A 634 -30.89 -6.72 7.58
N PRO A 635 -29.78 -6.81 6.81
CA PRO A 635 -29.48 -7.99 6.02
C PRO A 635 -29.25 -9.18 6.94
N SER A 636 -30.15 -10.15 6.89
CA SER A 636 -30.14 -11.25 7.86
C SER A 636 -28.80 -11.99 7.80
N PRO A 637 -28.20 -12.39 8.95
CA PRO A 637 -26.97 -13.17 8.96
C PRO A 637 -27.07 -14.46 8.13
N LEU A 638 -28.30 -14.97 7.96
CA LEU A 638 -28.64 -16.08 7.07
C LEU A 638 -28.22 -15.84 5.61
N VAL A 639 -28.33 -14.62 5.06
CA VAL A 639 -27.92 -14.36 3.66
C VAL A 639 -26.41 -14.44 3.50
N ALA A 640 -25.63 -13.80 4.38
CA ALA A 640 -24.18 -13.91 4.36
C ALA A 640 -23.69 -15.36 4.60
N ILE A 641 -24.37 -16.09 5.50
CA ILE A 641 -24.12 -17.52 5.74
C ILE A 641 -24.51 -18.37 4.52
N LEU A 642 -25.61 -18.09 3.84
CA LEU A 642 -26.05 -18.83 2.65
C LEU A 642 -25.18 -18.56 1.43
N ILE A 643 -24.61 -17.35 1.28
CA ILE A 643 -23.59 -17.07 0.26
C ILE A 643 -22.30 -17.85 0.57
N ALA A 644 -21.81 -17.79 1.81
CA ALA A 644 -20.62 -18.54 2.23
C ALA A 644 -20.82 -20.07 2.14
N LEU A 645 -22.02 -20.59 2.42
CA LEU A 645 -22.37 -22.00 2.26
C LEU A 645 -22.70 -22.39 0.81
N GLY A 646 -23.14 -21.44 -0.03
CA GLY A 646 -23.30 -21.65 -1.47
C GLY A 646 -21.94 -21.88 -2.15
N VAL A 647 -20.95 -21.02 -1.84
CA VAL A 647 -19.61 -21.12 -2.43
C VAL A 647 -18.75 -22.19 -1.73
N GLY A 648 -18.78 -22.30 -0.41
CA GLY A 648 -17.93 -23.25 0.36
C GLY A 648 -18.64 -24.53 0.84
N GLY A 649 -19.93 -24.46 1.17
CA GLY A 649 -20.68 -25.57 1.77
C GLY A 649 -20.90 -26.76 0.83
N GLY A 650 -21.06 -26.50 -0.47
CA GLY A 650 -21.10 -27.54 -1.50
C GLY A 650 -19.85 -28.43 -1.55
N LEU A 651 -18.69 -27.89 -1.16
CA LEU A 651 -17.43 -28.62 -1.08
C LEU A 651 -17.23 -29.34 0.26
N CYS A 652 -17.67 -28.75 1.38
CA CYS A 652 -17.49 -29.34 2.71
C CYS A 652 -18.53 -30.44 3.04
N GLY A 653 -19.80 -30.25 2.72
CA GLY A 653 -20.86 -31.21 3.06
C GLY A 653 -20.71 -32.55 2.32
N GLY A 654 -20.39 -32.49 1.02
CA GLY A 654 -20.18 -33.69 0.21
C GLY A 654 -18.94 -34.49 0.64
N THR A 655 -17.84 -33.84 1.02
CA THR A 655 -16.54 -34.50 1.19
C THR A 655 -16.45 -35.30 2.49
N ILE A 656 -17.08 -34.85 3.59
CA ILE A 656 -17.17 -35.62 4.84
C ILE A 656 -18.00 -36.91 4.64
N LEU A 657 -19.10 -36.84 3.88
CA LEU A 657 -19.91 -38.01 3.54
C LEU A 657 -19.20 -38.95 2.55
N LEU A 658 -18.48 -38.41 1.55
CA LEU A 658 -17.67 -39.20 0.62
C LEU A 658 -16.49 -39.90 1.31
N GLY A 659 -15.87 -39.29 2.32
CA GLY A 659 -14.78 -39.87 3.10
C GLY A 659 -15.18 -41.13 3.89
N ARG A 660 -16.47 -41.25 4.27
CA ARG A 660 -17.02 -42.49 4.83
C ARG A 660 -17.41 -43.54 3.78
N ARG A 661 -17.79 -43.11 2.57
CA ARG A 661 -18.28 -44.00 1.50
C ARG A 661 -17.17 -44.60 0.65
N PHE A 662 -16.01 -43.96 0.59
CA PHE A 662 -14.87 -44.41 -0.21
C PHE A 662 -13.59 -44.48 0.63
N ARG A 663 -13.06 -45.69 0.82
CA ARG A 663 -11.68 -45.90 1.27
C ARG A 663 -10.73 -45.10 0.36
N TRP A 664 -9.77 -44.43 0.99
CA TRP A 664 -8.65 -43.70 0.41
C TRP A 664 -7.35 -44.24 1.00
#